data_AF-F9FKG2-F1
#
_entry.id   AF-F9FKG2-F1
#
_cell.length_a   1.000
_cell.length_b   1.000
_cell.length_c   1.000
_cell.angle_alpha   90.00
_cell.angle_beta   90.00
_cell.angle_gamma   90.00
#
_symmetry.space_group_name_H-M   'P 1'
#
loop_
_entity.id
_entity.type
_entity.pdbx_description
1 polymer ?
#
loop_
_entity_poly.entity_id
_entity_poly.type
_entity_poly.pdbx_seq_one_letter_code
_entity_poly.pdbx_strand_id
1 'polypeptide(L)'
;MRFEIAAVIMALAMNVSADRMEIFTKCTLGCDSSDAFFYTDYGAYKVNANEGCRSTSVPGMVEFCVDWGKRRSHFRFSGQNKRCLIQDSESAYGCAYNSCWKTTWKEISCHWREAPNPDIEKEPVSSAAAAKATAKLPFNLKVSCEFIHTIYGKYWGKSVFKSCGAWRKHATKGIPQKTDALWINFWTGQKIVNHGCYYFFPLMNKTQVLLSPHGCFVPQSFKQVNPSYVGITRQIGGLFRPNNAAPSGPIYGSTQDLDHDYFALNHHGYLYSCEAGTYKFDIPYSNDALYLWLGTNAYAGWSSGNAAAKALYNQPDHIAGSAHFEIDLPAGVYIPIRFVYGQAQYGGGFYFTVTAPNGQVLLMPMIITKLHCNPENPISWIHLHQVTRSIRQSITDLFFESFPDIRQIIIVGAGPSGLLLALLLAQKHIPSVVLESWPHLDTRLRATQYGVPATRVFSRAGILEDIRKASIAKFPSICWRRVSDHEKLISLDLSLVEDDPDRMTILPLGEIIQILYRHCLERGKGMIDVKFNHEVTNVGQDDKSAYVDVNIKGDEKAKEARLTADYIVGCDGASSAVRRSLFGRDWPGQTLPYRFVVQNVYYDGFQKHNWDGGNYMVDNDHWGLIARRGKGGLWRVTYGDPVTGLTDEEYLARRPAHMKAMLPGHPDPGQYRIEQTNLYNIHNRCVESFKVGRAILAGDAAHVCNPMGGYGCMTAVLDVGGLADCFIGYYHGLADEDILDKYAEVRRDIFVKYVDPRSIKNLNRVATSDPHTVLETDRFFGILKDLQQDKNDMRAFLLKVSSIEYDFTKHYNSNQNGVIL
;
A
#
# COMPACT_ATOMS: atom_id res chain seq x y z
N MET A 1 10.96 -5.16 -29.05
CA MET A 1 12.41 -4.94 -29.21
C MET A 1 13.10 -5.53 -28.00
N ARG A 2 14.08 -6.43 -28.20
CA ARG A 2 14.92 -6.94 -27.10
C ARG A 2 15.79 -5.77 -26.65
N PHE A 3 15.56 -5.25 -25.45
CA PHE A 3 16.43 -4.26 -24.84
C PHE A 3 17.81 -4.90 -24.61
N GLU A 4 18.84 -4.37 -25.25
CA GLU A 4 20.22 -4.75 -24.90
C GLU A 4 20.52 -4.22 -23.50
N ILE A 5 20.54 -5.14 -22.55
CA ILE A 5 20.91 -4.90 -21.15
C ILE A 5 22.26 -4.16 -21.06
N ALA A 6 23.16 -4.35 -22.03
CA ALA A 6 24.45 -3.66 -22.12
C ALA A 6 24.32 -2.14 -22.31
N ALA A 7 23.37 -1.65 -23.11
CA ALA A 7 23.17 -0.22 -23.36
C ALA A 7 22.55 0.49 -22.15
N VAL A 8 21.64 -0.19 -21.43
CA VAL A 8 21.04 0.31 -20.18
C VAL A 8 22.09 0.34 -19.06
N ILE A 9 22.96 -0.66 -18.96
CA ILE A 9 24.07 -0.68 -17.99
C ILE A 9 25.11 0.41 -18.30
N MET A 10 25.42 0.67 -19.58
CA MET A 10 26.33 1.76 -19.98
C MET A 10 25.76 3.15 -19.66
N ALA A 11 24.48 3.39 -19.96
CA ALA A 11 23.82 4.68 -19.67
C ALA A 11 23.67 4.93 -18.16
N LEU A 12 23.45 3.87 -17.36
CA LEU A 12 23.46 3.95 -15.90
C LEU A 12 24.88 4.23 -15.39
N ALA A 13 25.90 3.52 -15.87
CA ALA A 13 27.30 3.66 -15.45
C ALA A 13 27.89 5.06 -15.71
N MET A 14 27.41 5.79 -16.72
CA MET A 14 27.86 7.15 -17.02
C MET A 14 27.35 8.22 -16.04
N ASN A 15 26.31 7.97 -15.26
CA ASN A 15 25.65 8.97 -14.38
C ASN A 15 25.59 8.62 -12.88
N VAL A 16 26.14 7.48 -12.44
CA VAL A 16 26.14 7.08 -11.03
C VAL A 16 27.04 7.98 -10.18
N SER A 17 26.52 8.69 -9.18
CA SER A 17 27.34 9.18 -8.05
C SER A 17 27.37 8.20 -6.89
N ALA A 18 28.49 8.18 -6.15
CA ALA A 18 28.54 7.56 -4.84
C ALA A 18 28.19 8.63 -3.80
N ASP A 19 27.00 8.55 -3.23
CA ASP A 19 26.54 9.59 -2.29
C ASP A 19 27.18 9.40 -0.92
N ARG A 20 27.38 8.14 -0.50
CA ARG A 20 28.09 7.74 0.72
C ARG A 20 28.34 6.23 0.73
N MET A 21 29.23 5.77 1.61
CA MET A 21 29.37 4.36 1.95
C MET A 21 29.28 4.18 3.46
N GLU A 22 28.56 3.15 3.91
CA GLU A 22 28.48 2.76 5.31
C GLU A 22 29.12 1.37 5.48
N ILE A 23 30.06 1.22 6.41
CA ILE A 23 30.70 -0.06 6.68
C ILE A 23 30.47 -0.46 8.13
N PHE A 24 29.89 -1.63 8.33
CA PHE A 24 29.68 -2.24 9.63
C PHE A 24 30.81 -3.23 9.89
N THR A 25 31.72 -2.86 10.80
CA THR A 25 32.88 -3.68 11.13
C THR A 25 32.66 -4.40 12.45
N LYS A 26 32.90 -5.71 12.44
CA LYS A 26 32.78 -6.60 13.59
C LYS A 26 34.15 -7.18 13.88
N CYS A 27 34.68 -6.99 15.09
CA CYS A 27 36.00 -7.55 15.45
C CYS A 27 35.91 -8.51 16.62
N THR A 28 36.63 -9.63 16.48
CA THR A 28 36.84 -10.64 17.52
C THR A 28 38.33 -10.90 17.71
N LEU A 29 38.93 -11.72 16.84
CA LEU A 29 40.37 -12.01 16.71
C LEU A 29 40.96 -11.41 15.41
N GLY A 30 40.10 -10.82 14.59
CA GLY A 30 40.37 -10.04 13.39
C GLY A 30 39.12 -9.21 13.08
N CYS A 31 39.24 -8.19 12.23
CA CYS A 31 38.13 -7.33 11.86
C CYS A 31 37.51 -7.75 10.53
N ASP A 32 36.19 -7.92 10.51
CA ASP A 32 35.41 -8.18 9.31
C ASP A 32 34.56 -6.96 8.95
N SER A 33 34.82 -6.41 7.78
CA SER A 33 34.18 -5.24 7.17
C SER A 33 33.44 -5.62 5.86
N SER A 34 33.11 -6.91 5.68
CA SER A 34 32.38 -7.41 4.50
C SER A 34 30.92 -6.98 4.47
N ASP A 35 30.39 -6.48 5.58
CA ASP A 35 29.04 -5.98 5.74
C ASP A 35 29.01 -4.46 5.50
N ALA A 36 29.09 -4.06 4.22
CA ALA A 36 29.08 -2.66 3.82
C ALA A 36 28.00 -2.36 2.78
N PHE A 37 27.52 -1.12 2.78
CA PHE A 37 26.55 -0.60 1.84
C PHE A 37 27.13 0.59 1.09
N PHE A 38 27.18 0.47 -0.23
CA PHE A 38 27.56 1.52 -1.15
C PHE A 38 26.29 2.17 -1.70
N TYR A 39 26.09 3.45 -1.41
CA TYR A 39 24.89 4.18 -1.79
C TYR A 39 25.14 4.99 -3.06
N THR A 40 24.22 4.87 -4.01
CA THR A 40 24.23 5.65 -5.24
C THR A 40 22.88 6.32 -5.46
N ASP A 41 22.83 7.22 -6.43
CA ASP A 41 21.59 7.85 -6.93
C ASP A 41 20.48 6.84 -7.31
N TYR A 42 20.83 5.57 -7.50
CA TYR A 42 19.95 4.50 -8.00
C TYR A 42 19.63 3.42 -6.96
N GLY A 43 20.26 3.44 -5.78
CA GLY A 43 19.98 2.47 -4.73
C GLY A 43 21.13 2.24 -3.75
N ALA A 44 20.92 1.32 -2.81
CA ALA A 44 21.93 0.85 -1.88
C ALA A 44 22.36 -0.57 -2.29
N TYR A 45 23.66 -0.77 -2.44
CA TYR A 45 24.23 -2.02 -2.90
C TYR A 45 25.16 -2.58 -1.85
N LYS A 46 25.06 -3.89 -1.60
CA LYS A 46 25.95 -4.56 -0.65
C LYS A 46 27.32 -4.74 -1.28
N VAL A 47 28.36 -4.23 -0.63
CA VAL A 47 29.75 -4.34 -1.08
C VAL A 47 30.60 -4.98 0.02
N ASN A 48 31.69 -5.63 -0.38
CA ASN A 48 32.67 -6.16 0.56
C ASN A 48 33.77 -5.12 0.76
N ALA A 49 33.80 -4.47 1.92
CA ALA A 49 34.74 -3.40 2.24
C ALA A 49 35.94 -3.86 3.10
N ASN A 50 36.29 -5.15 3.03
CA ASN A 50 37.57 -5.63 3.58
C ASN A 50 38.76 -5.02 2.80
N GLU A 51 39.91 -4.90 3.47
CA GLU A 51 41.15 -4.36 2.91
C GLU A 51 41.47 -4.92 1.51
N GLY A 52 41.88 -4.03 0.62
CA GLY A 52 42.29 -4.31 -0.76
C GLY A 52 41.19 -4.08 -1.81
N CYS A 53 41.49 -4.48 -3.05
CA CYS A 53 40.59 -4.40 -4.20
C CYS A 53 39.67 -5.61 -4.29
N ARG A 54 38.38 -5.39 -4.57
CA ARG A 54 37.36 -6.43 -4.60
C ARG A 54 36.43 -6.26 -5.79
N SER A 55 35.87 -7.37 -6.26
CA SER A 55 34.71 -7.35 -7.15
C SER A 55 33.48 -6.84 -6.41
N THR A 56 32.52 -6.30 -7.16
CA THR A 56 31.38 -5.60 -6.58
C THR A 56 30.07 -6.02 -7.22
N SER A 57 29.00 -5.93 -6.43
CA SER A 57 27.62 -6.14 -6.89
C SER A 57 26.99 -4.87 -7.47
N VAL A 58 27.66 -3.72 -7.38
CA VAL A 58 27.16 -2.44 -7.89
C VAL A 58 27.17 -2.45 -9.42
N PRO A 59 26.02 -2.30 -10.09
CA PRO A 59 25.95 -2.31 -11.55
C PRO A 59 26.86 -1.26 -12.19
N GLY A 60 27.69 -1.69 -13.14
CA GLY A 60 28.58 -0.81 -13.90
C GLY A 60 29.86 -0.37 -13.18
N MET A 61 30.06 -0.72 -11.90
CA MET A 61 31.29 -0.43 -11.17
C MET A 61 32.36 -1.47 -11.54
N VAL A 62 33.46 -1.00 -12.12
CA VAL A 62 34.56 -1.84 -12.65
C VAL A 62 35.74 -1.93 -11.70
N GLU A 63 35.89 -0.98 -10.79
CA GLU A 63 36.91 -1.01 -9.72
C GLU A 63 36.30 -0.58 -8.39
N PHE A 64 36.70 -1.25 -7.30
CA PHE A 64 36.40 -0.85 -5.93
C PHE A 64 37.46 -1.40 -4.97
N CYS A 65 38.11 -0.52 -4.23
CA CYS A 65 39.11 -0.92 -3.24
C CYS A 65 39.04 -0.07 -1.98
N VAL A 66 39.40 -0.67 -0.85
CA VAL A 66 39.43 -0.02 0.47
C VAL A 66 40.83 -0.17 1.07
N ASP A 67 41.37 0.94 1.57
CA ASP A 67 42.65 1.06 2.26
C ASP A 67 42.35 1.54 3.68
N TRP A 68 42.18 0.59 4.61
CA TRP A 68 41.88 0.90 6.02
C TRP A 68 43.08 1.53 6.71
N GLY A 69 44.30 1.18 6.30
CA GLY A 69 45.53 1.79 6.83
C GLY A 69 45.54 3.31 6.67
N LYS A 70 44.94 3.83 5.59
CA LYS A 70 44.81 5.27 5.31
C LYS A 70 43.38 5.80 5.37
N ARG A 71 42.42 4.97 5.82
CA ARG A 71 40.99 5.31 5.92
C ARG A 71 40.41 5.95 4.66
N ARG A 72 40.78 5.40 3.50
CA ARG A 72 40.35 5.87 2.18
C ARG A 72 39.92 4.70 1.30
N SER A 73 39.10 4.97 0.31
CA SER A 73 38.65 4.00 -0.67
C SER A 73 38.62 4.65 -2.04
N HIS A 74 38.70 3.85 -3.10
CA HIS A 74 38.46 4.34 -4.45
C HIS A 74 37.52 3.41 -5.20
N PHE A 75 36.90 3.96 -6.24
CA PHE A 75 36.05 3.21 -7.13
C PHE A 75 36.03 3.84 -8.51
N ARG A 76 35.62 3.07 -9.51
CA ARG A 76 35.48 3.51 -10.89
C ARG A 76 34.30 2.82 -11.54
N PHE A 77 33.44 3.59 -12.20
CA PHE A 77 32.42 3.05 -13.09
C PHE A 77 32.95 2.96 -14.51
N SER A 78 32.41 2.02 -15.29
CA SER A 78 32.76 1.88 -16.71
C SER A 78 32.51 3.20 -17.44
N GLY A 79 33.52 3.73 -18.13
CA GLY A 79 33.44 5.01 -18.84
C GLY A 79 33.62 6.27 -17.96
N GLN A 80 33.90 6.15 -16.66
CA GLN A 80 34.18 7.28 -15.77
C GLN A 80 35.64 7.32 -15.27
N ASN A 81 36.07 8.50 -14.82
CA ASN A 81 37.34 8.68 -14.10
C ASN A 81 37.28 8.04 -12.69
N LYS A 82 38.45 7.74 -12.14
CA LYS A 82 38.61 7.17 -10.80
C LYS A 82 38.18 8.17 -9.72
N ARG A 83 37.43 7.70 -8.74
CA ARG A 83 36.83 8.51 -7.66
C ARG A 83 37.23 7.96 -6.31
N CYS A 84 37.22 8.82 -5.29
CA CYS A 84 37.78 8.50 -3.97
C CYS A 84 36.77 8.81 -2.86
N LEU A 85 36.74 7.95 -1.83
CA LEU A 85 36.02 8.15 -0.57
C LEU A 85 37.04 8.29 0.57
N ILE A 86 36.68 9.03 1.61
CA ILE A 86 37.40 9.07 2.89
C ILE A 86 36.44 8.80 4.03
N GLN A 87 36.92 8.13 5.09
CA GLN A 87 36.15 7.94 6.31
C GLN A 87 35.79 9.31 6.90
N ASP A 88 34.50 9.52 7.11
CA ASP A 88 33.90 10.77 7.59
C ASP A 88 33.55 10.70 9.07
N SER A 89 32.97 9.57 9.52
CA SER A 89 32.64 9.36 10.94
C SER A 89 32.77 7.90 11.36
N GLU A 90 32.78 7.68 12.67
CA GLU A 90 32.81 6.36 13.31
C GLU A 90 31.93 6.38 14.58
N SER A 91 31.08 5.37 14.74
CA SER A 91 30.24 5.22 15.93
C SER A 91 30.10 3.75 16.31
N ALA A 92 30.06 3.46 17.61
CA ALA A 92 29.76 2.12 18.10
C ALA A 92 28.29 1.76 17.83
N TYR A 93 28.01 0.49 17.51
CA TYR A 93 26.63 -0.01 17.41
C TYR A 93 26.47 -1.33 18.18
N GLY A 94 25.28 -1.56 18.75
CA GLY A 94 25.01 -2.72 19.59
C GLY A 94 25.05 -4.03 18.79
N CYS A 95 25.98 -4.93 19.14
CA CYS A 95 26.13 -6.24 18.53
C CYS A 95 26.64 -7.27 19.56
N ALA A 96 26.60 -8.55 19.22
CA ALA A 96 27.06 -9.65 20.08
C ALA A 96 28.59 -9.91 20.05
N TYR A 97 29.39 -9.04 19.43
CA TYR A 97 30.85 -9.19 19.26
C TYR A 97 31.64 -8.26 20.20
N ASN A 98 32.93 -8.56 20.43
CA ASN A 98 33.80 -7.82 21.37
C ASN A 98 33.89 -6.32 21.06
N SER A 99 33.87 -5.95 19.78
CA SER A 99 33.81 -4.55 19.35
C SER A 99 33.13 -4.43 17.99
N CYS A 100 32.15 -3.54 17.88
CA CYS A 100 31.44 -3.25 16.64
C CYS A 100 31.34 -1.74 16.42
N TRP A 101 31.66 -1.31 15.21
CA TRP A 101 31.54 0.08 14.82
C TRP A 101 31.00 0.22 13.40
N LYS A 102 30.24 1.28 13.21
CA LYS A 102 29.76 1.76 11.92
C LYS A 102 30.65 2.93 11.52
N THR A 103 31.24 2.85 10.35
CA THR A 103 31.91 3.99 9.71
C THR A 103 31.05 4.53 8.58
N THR A 104 31.01 5.84 8.43
CA THR A 104 30.47 6.50 7.23
C THR A 104 31.61 7.09 6.43
N TRP A 105 31.48 7.07 5.11
CA TRP A 105 32.50 7.50 4.17
C TRP A 105 31.87 8.42 3.15
N LYS A 106 32.53 9.56 2.90
CA LYS A 106 32.08 10.58 1.96
C LYS A 106 33.03 10.71 0.78
N GLU A 107 32.51 11.17 -0.34
CA GLU A 107 33.29 11.37 -1.55
C GLU A 107 34.16 12.62 -1.49
N ILE A 108 35.38 12.49 -2.03
CA ILE A 108 36.35 13.57 -2.15
C ILE A 108 36.99 13.55 -3.55
N SER A 109 37.59 14.67 -3.95
CA SER A 109 38.42 14.74 -5.17
C SER A 109 39.58 13.73 -5.10
N CYS A 110 39.75 12.95 -6.16
CA CYS A 110 40.67 11.82 -6.17
C CYS A 110 42.06 12.26 -6.65
N HIS A 111 43.02 12.37 -5.73
CA HIS A 111 44.42 12.74 -6.02
C HIS A 111 45.37 11.53 -5.99
N TRP A 112 44.83 10.32 -6.04
CA TRP A 112 45.61 9.11 -5.90
C TRP A 112 46.29 8.72 -7.21
N ARG A 113 47.64 8.71 -7.23
CA ARG A 113 48.43 8.05 -8.29
C ARG A 113 48.71 6.62 -7.85
N GLU A 114 48.24 5.64 -8.60
CA GLU A 114 48.73 4.27 -8.49
C GLU A 114 50.10 4.16 -9.18
N ALA A 115 51.00 3.35 -8.63
CA ALA A 115 52.10 2.81 -9.41
C ALA A 115 51.51 1.84 -10.46
N PRO A 116 52.03 1.83 -11.72
CA PRO A 116 51.46 1.01 -12.77
C PRO A 116 51.50 -0.48 -12.43
N ASN A 117 50.38 -1.17 -12.69
CA ASN A 117 50.22 -2.60 -12.54
C ASN A 117 50.85 -3.34 -13.75
N PRO A 118 51.81 -4.25 -13.57
CA PRO A 118 52.53 -4.88 -14.70
C PRO A 118 51.72 -5.91 -15.52
N ASP A 119 50.47 -6.21 -15.18
CA ASP A 119 49.76 -7.37 -15.75
C ASP A 119 48.64 -7.05 -16.77
N ILE A 120 48.62 -5.87 -17.40
CA ILE A 120 47.65 -5.54 -18.45
C ILE A 120 48.35 -5.15 -19.76
N GLU A 121 48.97 -6.14 -20.39
CA GLU A 121 49.14 -6.18 -21.84
C GLU A 121 48.80 -7.60 -22.33
N LYS A 122 47.66 -7.72 -23.03
CA LYS A 122 47.47 -8.47 -24.29
C LYS A 122 45.99 -8.61 -24.63
N GLU A 123 45.53 -7.85 -25.60
CA GLU A 123 44.58 -8.36 -26.60
C GLU A 123 45.31 -9.39 -27.51
N PRO A 124 44.60 -10.36 -28.13
CA PRO A 124 44.02 -10.11 -29.45
C PRO A 124 42.67 -10.81 -29.77
N VAL A 125 41.88 -10.10 -30.56
CA VAL A 125 41.13 -10.44 -31.80
C VAL A 125 40.86 -11.92 -32.20
N SER A 126 39.61 -12.13 -32.64
CA SER A 126 38.91 -13.24 -33.32
C SER A 126 39.67 -14.34 -34.11
N SER A 127 39.18 -15.59 -34.06
CA SER A 127 38.51 -16.32 -35.17
C SER A 127 38.46 -17.85 -34.99
N ALA A 128 37.32 -18.44 -35.41
CA ALA A 128 37.04 -19.77 -35.99
C ALA A 128 37.69 -21.10 -35.50
N ALA A 129 36.83 -22.15 -35.55
CA ALA A 129 37.07 -23.58 -35.84
C ALA A 129 37.23 -24.61 -34.69
N ALA A 130 36.11 -25.28 -34.42
CA ALA A 130 35.91 -26.75 -34.49
C ALA A 130 36.95 -27.77 -33.92
N ALA A 131 36.44 -28.54 -32.95
CA ALA A 131 36.30 -30.01 -32.95
C ALA A 131 37.39 -30.94 -32.34
N LYS A 132 36.86 -31.88 -31.52
CA LYS A 132 37.30 -33.25 -31.14
C LYS A 132 38.46 -33.34 -30.12
N ALA A 133 38.51 -34.27 -29.15
CA ALA A 133 37.72 -35.48 -28.89
C ALA A 133 37.93 -36.01 -27.44
N THR A 134 36.82 -36.47 -26.82
CA THR A 134 36.56 -37.70 -26.03
C THR A 134 37.58 -38.40 -25.09
N ALA A 135 37.11 -38.69 -23.86
CA ALA A 135 37.23 -40.00 -23.16
C ALA A 135 36.20 -40.14 -21.98
N LYS A 136 35.05 -40.81 -22.20
CA LYS A 136 34.53 -42.08 -21.57
C LYS A 136 34.55 -42.26 -20.02
N LEU A 137 33.35 -42.13 -19.40
CA LEU A 137 32.54 -43.05 -18.51
C LEU A 137 33.23 -44.03 -17.51
N PRO A 138 32.61 -44.53 -16.39
CA PRO A 138 31.19 -44.47 -15.94
C PRO A 138 30.95 -44.32 -14.39
N PHE A 139 29.68 -44.43 -13.96
CA PHE A 139 29.12 -44.82 -12.64
C PHE A 139 28.72 -43.80 -11.55
N ASN A 140 27.40 -43.85 -11.24
CA ASN A 140 26.68 -43.68 -9.98
C ASN A 140 27.48 -43.33 -8.71
N LEU A 141 27.05 -42.27 -8.01
CA LEU A 141 27.15 -42.22 -6.55
C LEU A 141 25.89 -41.65 -5.89
N LYS A 142 25.31 -42.48 -5.01
CA LYS A 142 24.50 -42.10 -3.86
C LYS A 142 25.32 -41.18 -2.96
N VAL A 143 24.70 -40.15 -2.38
CA VAL A 143 25.22 -39.53 -1.15
C VAL A 143 24.10 -39.50 -0.11
N SER A 144 24.44 -40.09 1.03
CA SER A 144 23.63 -40.34 2.23
C SER A 144 23.53 -39.11 3.13
N CYS A 145 22.48 -39.12 3.95
CA CYS A 145 22.33 -38.29 5.15
C CYS A 145 23.49 -38.54 6.14
N GLU A 146 24.02 -37.45 6.71
CA GLU A 146 24.24 -37.22 8.16
C GLU A 146 25.39 -36.22 8.37
N PHE A 147 25.06 -34.99 8.78
CA PHE A 147 25.79 -34.29 9.84
C PHE A 147 24.93 -33.16 10.41
N ILE A 148 25.04 -32.98 11.73
CA ILE A 148 24.47 -31.93 12.58
C ILE A 148 23.07 -32.23 13.16
N HIS A 149 23.11 -33.10 14.17
CA HIS A 149 22.31 -32.96 15.39
C HIS A 149 23.25 -32.58 16.55
N THR A 150 22.69 -31.89 17.55
CA THR A 150 23.26 -31.41 18.83
C THR A 150 23.79 -29.97 18.73
N ILE A 151 23.09 -28.95 19.23
CA ILE A 151 22.87 -28.68 20.67
C ILE A 151 21.51 -27.96 20.90
N TYR A 152 20.87 -28.29 22.03
CA TYR A 152 19.59 -27.83 22.61
C TYR A 152 18.28 -28.43 22.11
N GLY A 153 17.95 -29.59 22.71
CA GLY A 153 16.59 -29.84 23.19
C GLY A 153 16.52 -29.61 24.70
N LYS A 154 15.39 -29.05 25.17
CA LYS A 154 14.87 -29.27 26.53
C LYS A 154 13.40 -28.82 26.61
N TYR A 155 12.51 -29.79 26.93
CA TYR A 155 11.10 -29.69 27.37
C TYR A 155 10.08 -29.17 26.33
N TRP A 156 9.10 -29.89 25.74
CA TRP A 156 8.47 -31.22 25.85
C TRP A 156 8.02 -31.63 24.43
N GLY A 157 8.27 -32.83 23.91
CA GLY A 157 7.30 -33.94 23.91
C GLY A 157 7.06 -34.48 22.48
N LYS A 158 7.83 -35.49 22.07
CA LYS A 158 7.75 -36.14 20.74
C LYS A 158 6.54 -37.08 20.65
N SER A 159 5.53 -36.74 19.84
CA SER A 159 4.57 -37.73 19.31
C SER A 159 3.91 -37.40 17.94
N VAL A 160 4.40 -36.43 17.16
CA VAL A 160 3.72 -36.05 15.90
C VAL A 160 4.54 -36.20 14.60
N PHE A 161 5.86 -36.40 14.65
CA PHE A 161 6.66 -36.55 13.42
C PHE A 161 6.98 -38.02 13.10
N LYS A 162 5.95 -38.77 12.69
CA LYS A 162 6.13 -40.07 12.00
C LYS A 162 5.06 -40.43 10.96
N SER A 163 4.26 -39.48 10.48
CA SER A 163 3.24 -39.74 9.43
C SER A 163 3.42 -38.98 8.10
N CYS A 164 4.40 -38.08 7.95
CA CYS A 164 4.62 -37.36 6.68
C CYS A 164 5.52 -38.09 5.66
N GLY A 165 5.97 -39.32 5.94
CA GLY A 165 6.82 -40.12 5.03
C GLY A 165 6.07 -41.01 4.02
N ALA A 166 4.73 -41.04 4.05
CA ALA A 166 3.94 -41.99 3.24
C ALA A 166 3.16 -41.36 2.05
N TRP A 167 3.28 -40.05 1.80
CA TRP A 167 2.47 -39.35 0.79
C TRP A 167 3.17 -39.07 -0.55
N ARG A 168 4.31 -39.74 -0.84
CA ARG A 168 5.00 -39.64 -2.14
C ARG A 168 5.05 -40.93 -2.97
N LYS A 169 4.45 -42.03 -2.51
CA LYS A 169 4.51 -43.34 -3.20
C LYS A 169 3.20 -43.83 -3.82
N HIS A 170 2.11 -43.05 -3.79
CA HIS A 170 0.84 -43.43 -4.43
C HIS A 170 0.39 -42.57 -5.61
N ALA A 171 1.19 -41.59 -6.06
CA ALA A 171 0.84 -40.69 -7.18
C ALA A 171 1.54 -41.01 -8.51
N THR A 172 1.98 -42.26 -8.74
CA THR A 172 2.66 -42.67 -9.99
C THR A 172 2.04 -43.89 -10.66
N LYS A 173 0.70 -43.95 -10.75
CA LYS A 173 0.01 -44.80 -11.74
C LYS A 173 -1.29 -44.13 -12.23
N GLY A 174 -1.22 -43.57 -13.43
CA GLY A 174 -2.31 -43.37 -14.39
C GLY A 174 -3.61 -42.71 -13.92
N ILE A 175 -3.73 -41.40 -14.14
CA ILE A 175 -5.05 -40.73 -14.34
C ILE A 175 -4.90 -39.76 -15.54
N PRO A 176 -5.85 -39.72 -16.50
CA PRO A 176 -5.72 -38.95 -17.75
C PRO A 176 -5.90 -37.45 -17.54
N GLN A 177 -5.25 -36.66 -18.39
CA GLN A 177 -5.46 -35.22 -18.54
C GLN A 177 -6.93 -34.92 -18.95
N LYS A 178 -7.69 -34.25 -18.06
CA LYS A 178 -8.68 -33.19 -18.37
C LYS A 178 -9.41 -32.77 -17.08
N THR A 179 -9.23 -31.49 -16.71
CA THR A 179 -10.12 -30.68 -15.85
C THR A 179 -10.83 -31.40 -14.70
N ASP A 180 -10.20 -31.47 -13.52
CA ASP A 180 -10.88 -31.92 -12.31
C ASP A 180 -10.71 -30.91 -11.17
N ALA A 181 -11.86 -30.52 -10.61
CA ALA A 181 -12.04 -29.56 -9.55
C ALA A 181 -11.30 -29.95 -8.26
N LEU A 182 -10.71 -28.96 -7.60
CA LEU A 182 -10.05 -29.09 -6.31
C LEU A 182 -10.90 -28.41 -5.23
N TRP A 183 -11.33 -29.16 -4.22
CA TRP A 183 -11.55 -28.57 -2.89
C TRP A 183 -10.23 -28.59 -2.16
N ILE A 184 -9.76 -27.43 -1.72
CA ILE A 184 -8.59 -27.35 -0.84
C ILE A 184 -9.12 -27.27 0.59
N ASN A 185 -8.96 -28.34 1.34
CA ASN A 185 -9.09 -28.27 2.79
C ASN A 185 -7.79 -27.68 3.35
N PHE A 186 -7.86 -26.50 3.93
CA PHE A 186 -6.77 -25.98 4.75
C PHE A 186 -6.96 -26.52 6.17
N TRP A 187 -6.00 -27.33 6.63
CA TRP A 187 -5.89 -27.70 8.04
C TRP A 187 -5.04 -26.63 8.74
N THR A 188 -5.69 -25.57 9.22
CA THR A 188 -5.02 -24.54 10.01
C THR A 188 -5.16 -24.88 11.48
N GLY A 189 -4.24 -25.68 12.01
CA GLY A 189 -4.00 -25.85 13.45
C GLY A 189 -5.09 -26.50 14.31
N GLN A 190 -6.37 -26.47 13.92
CA GLN A 190 -7.53 -27.09 14.61
C GLN A 190 -8.90 -26.94 13.88
N LYS A 191 -8.97 -26.44 12.62
CA LYS A 191 -10.23 -26.15 11.92
C LYS A 191 -10.30 -26.72 10.51
N ILE A 192 -11.53 -26.94 10.02
CA ILE A 192 -11.84 -27.38 8.65
C ILE A 192 -12.81 -26.39 8.04
N VAL A 193 -12.44 -25.81 6.90
CA VAL A 193 -13.24 -24.84 6.16
C VAL A 193 -13.70 -25.47 4.85
N ASN A 194 -15.01 -25.47 4.60
CA ASN A 194 -15.62 -26.10 3.44
C ASN A 194 -15.79 -25.08 2.29
N HIS A 195 -15.18 -25.31 1.12
CA HIS A 195 -15.27 -24.45 -0.08
C HIS A 195 -15.72 -25.24 -1.33
N GLY A 196 -16.94 -25.00 -1.80
CA GLY A 196 -17.58 -25.62 -2.97
C GLY A 196 -17.32 -24.98 -4.31
N CYS A 197 -16.80 -25.76 -5.27
CA CYS A 197 -16.99 -25.46 -6.68
C CYS A 197 -18.47 -25.64 -7.04
N TYR A 198 -19.04 -24.62 -7.68
CA TYR A 198 -20.38 -24.69 -8.26
C TYR A 198 -20.34 -24.35 -9.74
N TYR A 199 -21.23 -25.00 -10.46
CA TYR A 199 -21.43 -24.84 -11.89
C TYR A 199 -22.86 -24.43 -12.15
N PHE A 200 -23.03 -23.35 -12.92
CA PHE A 200 -24.32 -22.85 -13.31
C PHE A 200 -24.61 -23.21 -14.77
N PHE A 201 -25.81 -23.72 -15.04
CA PHE A 201 -26.27 -24.12 -16.36
C PHE A 201 -27.63 -23.46 -16.67
N PRO A 202 -27.72 -22.61 -17.70
CA PRO A 202 -29.00 -22.06 -18.15
C PRO A 202 -29.77 -23.15 -18.91
N LEU A 203 -31.07 -23.29 -18.64
CA LEU A 203 -31.94 -24.26 -19.31
C LEU A 203 -32.58 -23.58 -20.53
N MET A 204 -31.86 -23.58 -21.66
CA MET A 204 -32.28 -22.84 -22.87
C MET A 204 -33.53 -23.39 -23.57
N ASN A 205 -34.00 -24.60 -23.24
CA ASN A 205 -35.23 -25.18 -23.79
C ASN A 205 -36.20 -25.56 -22.66
N LYS A 206 -37.43 -25.02 -22.70
CA LYS A 206 -38.53 -25.35 -21.76
C LYS A 206 -38.85 -26.86 -21.70
N THR A 207 -38.40 -27.63 -22.69
CA THR A 207 -38.52 -29.09 -22.79
C THR A 207 -37.43 -29.90 -22.08
N GLN A 208 -36.33 -29.30 -21.59
CA GLN A 208 -35.33 -30.03 -20.77
C GLN A 208 -35.75 -30.21 -19.30
N VAL A 209 -36.79 -29.50 -18.85
CA VAL A 209 -37.45 -29.71 -17.54
C VAL A 209 -38.66 -30.64 -17.67
N LEU A 210 -39.07 -31.00 -18.91
CA LEU A 210 -40.35 -31.66 -19.18
C LEU A 210 -40.23 -32.72 -20.30
N LEU A 211 -39.40 -33.75 -20.15
CA LEU A 211 -39.46 -34.93 -21.04
C LEU A 211 -39.21 -36.24 -20.28
N SER A 212 -40.22 -36.65 -19.51
CA SER A 212 -40.65 -38.05 -19.35
C SER A 212 -42.07 -38.01 -18.77
N PRO A 213 -42.91 -39.04 -18.96
CA PRO A 213 -44.36 -39.00 -18.65
C PRO A 213 -44.73 -38.78 -17.18
N HIS A 214 -43.75 -38.53 -16.30
CA HIS A 214 -43.89 -38.21 -14.88
C HIS A 214 -43.15 -36.90 -14.46
N GLY A 215 -42.78 -36.01 -15.39
CA GLY A 215 -42.49 -34.59 -15.11
C GLY A 215 -41.38 -34.24 -14.11
N CYS A 216 -40.27 -34.99 -14.03
CA CYS A 216 -39.21 -34.76 -13.03
C CYS A 216 -37.88 -34.26 -13.64
N PHE A 217 -37.23 -33.30 -12.96
CA PHE A 217 -35.85 -32.82 -13.24
C PHE A 217 -34.84 -33.99 -13.27
N VAL A 218 -34.04 -34.09 -14.34
CA VAL A 218 -33.08 -35.19 -14.58
C VAL A 218 -31.64 -34.68 -14.42
N PRO A 219 -31.01 -34.81 -13.24
CA PRO A 219 -29.72 -34.20 -12.96
C PRO A 219 -28.58 -34.76 -13.83
N GLN A 220 -28.57 -36.06 -14.16
CA GLN A 220 -27.46 -36.66 -14.92
C GLN A 220 -27.27 -36.10 -16.34
N SER A 221 -28.23 -35.35 -16.89
CA SER A 221 -28.09 -34.70 -18.19
C SER A 221 -26.97 -33.64 -18.19
N PHE A 222 -26.66 -33.03 -17.05
CA PHE A 222 -25.61 -32.00 -16.92
C PHE A 222 -24.19 -32.55 -16.88
N LYS A 223 -23.98 -33.88 -16.96
CA LYS A 223 -22.64 -34.48 -17.03
C LYS A 223 -21.86 -34.10 -18.28
N GLN A 224 -22.56 -33.84 -19.39
CA GLN A 224 -21.97 -33.62 -20.71
C GLN A 224 -22.21 -32.19 -21.22
N VAL A 225 -22.82 -31.33 -20.40
CA VAL A 225 -23.11 -29.94 -20.74
C VAL A 225 -21.99 -29.07 -20.18
N ASN A 226 -21.56 -28.06 -20.94
CA ASN A 226 -20.62 -27.06 -20.44
C ASN A 226 -21.37 -26.01 -19.60
N PRO A 227 -20.88 -25.64 -18.41
CA PRO A 227 -21.49 -24.61 -17.59
C PRO A 227 -21.30 -23.22 -18.20
N SER A 228 -22.27 -22.34 -18.01
CA SER A 228 -22.12 -20.93 -18.43
C SER A 228 -21.40 -20.08 -17.38
N TYR A 229 -21.30 -20.57 -16.14
CA TYR A 229 -20.51 -19.94 -15.09
C TYR A 229 -19.95 -21.00 -14.12
N VAL A 230 -18.72 -20.77 -13.67
CA VAL A 230 -18.03 -21.61 -12.68
C VAL A 230 -17.53 -20.70 -11.57
N GLY A 231 -17.81 -21.06 -10.31
CA GLY A 231 -17.36 -20.29 -9.16
C GLY A 231 -17.02 -21.18 -7.97
N ILE A 232 -16.50 -20.56 -6.92
CA ILE A 232 -16.23 -21.19 -5.62
C ILE A 232 -17.05 -20.46 -4.56
N THR A 233 -17.72 -21.19 -3.69
CA THR A 233 -18.55 -20.65 -2.60
C THR A 233 -18.27 -21.35 -1.28
N ARG A 234 -18.42 -20.62 -0.17
CA ARG A 234 -18.40 -21.17 1.20
C ARG A 234 -19.81 -21.39 1.75
N GLN A 235 -20.82 -21.14 0.92
CA GLN A 235 -22.24 -21.17 1.28
C GLN A 235 -22.96 -22.21 0.45
N ILE A 236 -23.97 -22.81 1.06
CA ILE A 236 -24.84 -23.76 0.39
C ILE A 236 -26.30 -23.42 0.72
N GLY A 237 -27.15 -23.42 -0.31
CA GLY A 237 -28.55 -23.01 -0.21
C GLY A 237 -28.77 -21.49 -0.33
N GLY A 238 -30.02 -21.10 -0.56
CA GLY A 238 -30.51 -19.73 -0.46
C GLY A 238 -30.36 -18.85 -1.70
N LEU A 239 -31.03 -19.19 -2.81
CA LEU A 239 -31.49 -18.19 -3.78
C LEU A 239 -32.89 -17.78 -3.36
N PHE A 240 -33.01 -16.73 -2.55
CA PHE A 240 -34.32 -16.24 -2.13
C PHE A 240 -34.60 -14.93 -2.85
N ARG A 241 -35.47 -15.01 -3.85
CA ARG A 241 -35.94 -13.83 -4.59
C ARG A 241 -37.17 -13.28 -3.86
N PRO A 242 -37.10 -12.10 -3.20
CA PRO A 242 -38.31 -11.43 -2.74
C PRO A 242 -39.18 -11.06 -3.96
N ASN A 243 -40.51 -11.05 -3.82
CA ASN A 243 -41.51 -10.94 -4.91
C ASN A 243 -41.32 -9.78 -5.92
N ASN A 244 -40.38 -8.86 -5.71
CA ASN A 244 -40.06 -7.70 -6.56
C ASN A 244 -38.59 -7.63 -7.04
N ALA A 245 -37.76 -8.66 -6.82
CA ALA A 245 -36.36 -8.63 -7.24
C ALA A 245 -36.20 -8.84 -8.77
N ALA A 246 -35.10 -8.35 -9.34
CA ALA A 246 -34.78 -8.48 -10.76
C ALA A 246 -34.74 -9.96 -11.20
N PRO A 247 -35.05 -10.27 -12.48
CA PRO A 247 -35.07 -11.64 -13.00
C PRO A 247 -33.69 -12.30 -13.06
N SER A 248 -32.62 -11.51 -12.94
CA SER A 248 -31.24 -11.97 -12.87
C SER A 248 -30.47 -11.24 -11.76
N GLY A 249 -29.42 -11.87 -11.26
CA GLY A 249 -28.53 -11.29 -10.23
C GLY A 249 -27.40 -12.24 -9.86
N PRO A 250 -26.46 -11.83 -9.00
CA PRO A 250 -25.33 -12.66 -8.64
C PRO A 250 -25.76 -13.87 -7.80
N ILE A 251 -25.29 -15.07 -8.16
CA ILE A 251 -25.46 -16.29 -7.37
C ILE A 251 -24.14 -16.56 -6.65
N TYR A 252 -24.16 -16.58 -5.32
CA TYR A 252 -22.98 -16.70 -4.45
C TYR A 252 -21.89 -15.65 -4.71
N GLY A 253 -22.31 -14.42 -5.05
CA GLY A 253 -21.36 -13.34 -5.35
C GLY A 253 -20.66 -13.51 -6.70
N SER A 254 -21.29 -14.20 -7.66
CA SER A 254 -20.76 -14.31 -9.03
C SER A 254 -20.45 -12.94 -9.63
N THR A 255 -19.39 -12.86 -10.43
CA THR A 255 -18.94 -11.61 -11.09
C THR A 255 -19.85 -11.18 -12.25
N GLN A 256 -20.86 -11.99 -12.58
CA GLN A 256 -21.89 -11.68 -13.56
C GLN A 256 -23.27 -11.98 -12.97
N ASP A 257 -24.28 -11.27 -13.46
CA ASP A 257 -25.68 -11.56 -13.17
C ASP A 257 -26.09 -12.83 -13.89
N LEU A 258 -26.68 -13.77 -13.15
CA LEU A 258 -27.17 -15.05 -13.66
C LEU A 258 -28.69 -15.06 -13.60
N ASP A 259 -29.34 -15.70 -14.58
CA ASP A 259 -30.79 -15.85 -14.60
C ASP A 259 -31.24 -16.68 -13.39
N HIS A 260 -32.25 -16.18 -12.66
CA HIS A 260 -32.80 -16.85 -11.48
C HIS A 260 -33.98 -17.75 -11.82
N ASP A 261 -34.40 -17.78 -13.08
CA ASP A 261 -35.35 -18.74 -13.62
C ASP A 261 -34.63 -19.75 -14.51
N TYR A 262 -35.15 -20.97 -14.55
CA TYR A 262 -34.71 -22.02 -15.48
C TYR A 262 -33.20 -22.27 -15.48
N PHE A 263 -32.65 -22.68 -14.35
CA PHE A 263 -31.23 -23.06 -14.26
C PHE A 263 -31.03 -24.36 -13.49
N ALA A 264 -29.88 -24.99 -13.71
CA ALA A 264 -29.35 -26.01 -12.81
C ALA A 264 -28.08 -25.52 -12.14
N LEU A 265 -27.97 -25.80 -10.85
CA LEU A 265 -26.84 -25.46 -10.01
C LEU A 265 -26.25 -26.75 -9.46
N ASN A 266 -25.05 -27.07 -9.94
CA ASN A 266 -24.36 -28.31 -9.60
C ASN A 266 -23.17 -27.99 -8.69
N HIS A 267 -23.24 -28.45 -7.45
CA HIS A 267 -22.17 -28.33 -6.47
C HIS A 267 -21.57 -29.69 -6.21
N HIS A 268 -20.24 -29.74 -6.12
CA HIS A 268 -19.53 -30.94 -5.70
C HIS A 268 -18.41 -30.56 -4.74
N GLY A 269 -18.04 -31.47 -3.85
CA GLY A 269 -17.08 -31.22 -2.80
C GLY A 269 -16.73 -32.35 -1.87
N TYR A 270 -16.11 -32.01 -0.73
CA TYR A 270 -15.80 -32.97 0.32
C TYR A 270 -16.26 -32.45 1.68
N LEU A 271 -16.89 -33.32 2.45
CA LEU A 271 -17.17 -33.18 3.87
C LEU A 271 -16.08 -33.91 4.66
N TYR A 272 -15.45 -33.28 5.63
CA TYR A 272 -14.60 -34.01 6.57
C TYR A 272 -15.39 -34.45 7.79
N SER A 273 -15.33 -35.73 8.12
CA SER A 273 -15.89 -36.26 9.37
C SER A 273 -14.88 -36.13 10.49
N CYS A 274 -15.06 -35.17 11.39
CA CYS A 274 -14.17 -34.98 12.54
C CYS A 274 -14.28 -36.08 13.61
N GLU A 275 -15.44 -36.71 13.73
CA GLU A 275 -15.72 -37.75 14.70
C GLU A 275 -16.44 -38.91 14.02
N ALA A 276 -16.36 -40.09 14.63
CA ALA A 276 -17.05 -41.24 14.10
C ALA A 276 -18.51 -41.22 14.59
N GLY A 277 -19.46 -41.52 13.71
CA GLY A 277 -20.87 -41.64 14.08
C GLY A 277 -21.80 -41.21 12.97
N THR A 278 -23.08 -41.06 13.30
CA THR A 278 -24.16 -40.72 12.38
C THR A 278 -24.18 -39.24 12.03
N TYR A 279 -23.89 -38.92 10.77
CA TYR A 279 -24.05 -37.60 10.20
C TYR A 279 -25.44 -37.49 9.55
N LYS A 280 -26.13 -36.38 9.83
CA LYS A 280 -27.49 -36.12 9.33
C LYS A 280 -27.46 -35.06 8.24
N PHE A 281 -28.16 -35.29 7.15
CA PHE A 281 -28.34 -34.38 6.03
C PHE A 281 -29.83 -34.05 5.93
N ASP A 282 -30.20 -32.85 6.35
CA ASP A 282 -31.58 -32.39 6.41
C ASP A 282 -31.84 -31.37 5.32
N ILE A 283 -32.78 -31.67 4.43
CA ILE A 283 -33.30 -30.76 3.41
C ILE A 283 -34.74 -30.41 3.78
N PRO A 284 -34.97 -29.43 4.66
CA PRO A 284 -36.31 -29.04 5.08
C PRO A 284 -37.11 -28.33 3.97
N TYR A 285 -36.45 -27.80 2.94
CA TYR A 285 -37.13 -27.09 1.85
C TYR A 285 -36.31 -27.10 0.55
N SER A 286 -37.00 -27.43 -0.54
CA SER A 286 -36.57 -27.24 -1.92
C SER A 286 -37.78 -26.80 -2.74
N ASN A 287 -37.67 -25.64 -3.39
CA ASN A 287 -38.75 -25.10 -4.21
C ASN A 287 -39.08 -25.98 -5.41
N ASP A 288 -38.07 -26.59 -6.05
CA ASP A 288 -38.26 -27.38 -7.27
C ASP A 288 -37.64 -28.78 -7.14
N ALA A 289 -36.35 -28.93 -7.36
CA ALA A 289 -35.70 -30.25 -7.25
C ALA A 289 -34.28 -30.16 -6.70
N LEU A 290 -34.03 -30.81 -5.57
CA LEU A 290 -32.68 -30.97 -5.00
C LEU A 290 -32.34 -32.45 -4.84
N TYR A 291 -31.17 -32.84 -5.35
CA TYR A 291 -30.63 -34.19 -5.22
C TYR A 291 -29.28 -34.16 -4.48
N LEU A 292 -29.03 -35.15 -3.63
CA LEU A 292 -27.78 -35.33 -2.88
C LEU A 292 -27.10 -36.66 -3.23
N TRP A 293 -25.79 -36.66 -3.43
CA TRP A 293 -24.94 -37.85 -3.51
C TRP A 293 -23.74 -37.73 -2.58
N LEU A 294 -23.26 -38.87 -2.09
CA LEU A 294 -22.10 -38.99 -1.23
C LEU A 294 -21.16 -40.08 -1.75
N GLY A 295 -19.90 -40.04 -1.34
CA GLY A 295 -18.94 -41.09 -1.66
C GLY A 295 -18.59 -41.17 -3.15
N THR A 296 -18.32 -42.37 -3.64
CA THR A 296 -17.98 -42.61 -5.06
C THR A 296 -19.04 -42.08 -6.02
N ASN A 297 -20.32 -42.19 -5.64
CA ASN A 297 -21.44 -41.69 -6.44
C ASN A 297 -21.42 -40.17 -6.61
N ALA A 298 -20.83 -39.41 -5.67
CA ALA A 298 -20.71 -37.95 -5.81
C ALA A 298 -19.70 -37.53 -6.90
N TYR A 299 -18.71 -38.38 -7.24
CA TYR A 299 -17.76 -38.10 -8.31
C TYR A 299 -18.18 -38.69 -9.64
N ALA A 300 -18.41 -40.00 -9.66
CA ALA A 300 -18.67 -40.77 -10.87
C ALA A 300 -19.98 -41.55 -10.72
N GLY A 301 -20.76 -41.63 -11.79
CA GLY A 301 -21.97 -42.47 -11.80
C GLY A 301 -23.22 -41.87 -11.13
N TRP A 302 -23.22 -40.62 -10.64
CA TRP A 302 -24.42 -39.97 -10.10
C TRP A 302 -25.59 -39.95 -11.11
N SER A 303 -26.77 -40.35 -10.68
CA SER A 303 -28.01 -40.37 -11.45
C SER A 303 -29.19 -40.15 -10.52
N SER A 304 -30.34 -39.77 -11.08
CA SER A 304 -31.58 -39.71 -10.30
C SER A 304 -31.88 -41.04 -9.59
N GLY A 305 -31.44 -42.19 -10.09
CA GLY A 305 -31.69 -43.50 -9.47
C GLY A 305 -30.89 -43.79 -8.20
N ASN A 306 -29.69 -43.20 -8.04
CA ASN A 306 -28.75 -43.52 -6.96
C ASN A 306 -28.43 -42.33 -6.03
N ALA A 307 -29.30 -41.32 -6.01
CA ALA A 307 -29.18 -40.22 -5.06
C ALA A 307 -29.48 -40.70 -3.63
N ALA A 308 -28.65 -40.26 -2.69
CA ALA A 308 -28.80 -40.54 -1.26
C ALA A 308 -30.04 -39.84 -0.67
N ALA A 309 -30.38 -38.65 -1.16
CA ALA A 309 -31.60 -37.93 -0.81
C ALA A 309 -32.16 -37.17 -2.02
N LYS A 310 -33.50 -37.00 -2.05
CA LYS A 310 -34.22 -36.27 -3.10
C LYS A 310 -35.33 -35.45 -2.46
N ALA A 311 -35.23 -34.13 -2.54
CA ALA A 311 -36.29 -33.21 -2.16
C ALA A 311 -36.93 -32.66 -3.43
N LEU A 312 -38.06 -33.25 -3.82
CA LEU A 312 -38.76 -32.94 -5.07
C LEU A 312 -40.09 -32.25 -4.76
N TYR A 313 -40.37 -31.18 -5.49
CA TYR A 313 -41.66 -30.51 -5.45
C TYR A 313 -42.78 -31.43 -5.93
N ASN A 314 -43.88 -31.46 -5.17
CA ASN A 314 -45.02 -32.32 -5.45
C ASN A 314 -46.17 -31.53 -6.12
N GLN A 315 -46.67 -32.03 -7.25
CA GLN A 315 -47.83 -31.52 -7.98
C GLN A 315 -48.96 -32.57 -7.97
N PRO A 316 -50.24 -32.20 -7.81
CA PRO A 316 -50.81 -30.83 -7.86
C PRO A 316 -50.85 -30.09 -6.52
N ASP A 317 -50.43 -30.72 -5.42
CA ASP A 317 -50.62 -30.17 -4.07
C ASP A 317 -49.71 -28.95 -3.75
N HIS A 318 -48.84 -28.58 -4.68
CA HIS A 318 -47.91 -27.45 -4.59
C HIS A 318 -47.02 -27.48 -3.33
N ILE A 319 -46.64 -28.67 -2.89
CA ILE A 319 -45.86 -28.87 -1.67
C ILE A 319 -44.37 -28.86 -2.02
N ALA A 320 -43.62 -27.98 -1.35
CA ALA A 320 -42.17 -27.93 -1.47
C ALA A 320 -41.51 -29.25 -1.05
N GLY A 321 -40.46 -29.63 -1.77
CA GLY A 321 -39.74 -30.86 -1.49
C GLY A 321 -39.00 -30.79 -0.15
N SER A 322 -39.00 -31.89 0.58
CA SER A 322 -38.11 -32.09 1.73
C SER A 322 -37.52 -33.49 1.72
N ALA A 323 -36.37 -33.67 2.35
CA ALA A 323 -35.71 -34.96 2.48
C ALA A 323 -34.80 -35.00 3.71
N HIS A 324 -34.52 -36.20 4.19
CA HIS A 324 -33.61 -36.47 5.28
C HIS A 324 -32.77 -37.70 4.94
N PHE A 325 -31.48 -37.67 5.25
CA PHE A 325 -30.57 -38.78 5.03
C PHE A 325 -29.52 -38.85 6.14
N GLU A 326 -29.26 -40.04 6.66
CA GLU A 326 -28.24 -40.27 7.68
C GLU A 326 -27.20 -41.27 7.18
N ILE A 327 -25.95 -41.07 7.58
CA ILE A 327 -24.85 -42.00 7.28
C ILE A 327 -23.85 -42.05 8.42
N ASP A 328 -23.44 -43.25 8.78
CA ASP A 328 -22.33 -43.46 9.71
C ASP A 328 -21.00 -43.28 8.99
N LEU A 329 -20.20 -42.32 9.46
CA LEU A 329 -18.89 -42.02 8.91
C LEU A 329 -17.80 -42.29 9.96
N PRO A 330 -16.63 -42.81 9.57
CA PRO A 330 -15.48 -42.89 10.47
C PRO A 330 -14.88 -41.50 10.72
N ALA A 331 -14.18 -41.30 11.83
CA ALA A 331 -13.45 -40.05 12.08
C ALA A 331 -12.24 -39.91 11.14
N GLY A 332 -11.90 -38.67 10.79
CA GLY A 332 -10.68 -38.30 10.09
C GLY A 332 -10.70 -38.48 8.57
N VAL A 333 -11.87 -38.69 7.94
CA VAL A 333 -11.96 -38.95 6.49
C VAL A 333 -12.65 -37.83 5.73
N TYR A 334 -12.24 -37.64 4.47
CA TYR A 334 -12.92 -36.76 3.53
C TYR A 334 -13.92 -37.58 2.70
N ILE A 335 -15.20 -37.27 2.87
CA ILE A 335 -16.31 -37.87 2.14
C ILE A 335 -16.72 -36.95 1.01
N PRO A 336 -16.65 -37.41 -0.24
CA PRO A 336 -17.16 -36.66 -1.38
C PRO A 336 -18.66 -36.38 -1.22
N ILE A 337 -19.09 -35.17 -1.55
CA ILE A 337 -20.49 -34.74 -1.54
C ILE A 337 -20.83 -34.06 -2.87
N ARG A 338 -22.02 -34.27 -3.39
CA ARG A 338 -22.56 -33.54 -4.55
C ARG A 338 -24.01 -33.21 -4.30
N PHE A 339 -24.42 -32.01 -4.64
CA PHE A 339 -25.84 -31.68 -4.75
C PHE A 339 -26.13 -30.95 -6.04
N VAL A 340 -27.28 -31.26 -6.63
CA VAL A 340 -27.74 -30.62 -7.86
C VAL A 340 -29.13 -30.07 -7.60
N TYR A 341 -29.25 -28.74 -7.70
CA TYR A 341 -30.51 -28.02 -7.64
C TYR A 341 -30.98 -27.68 -9.05
N GLY A 342 -32.23 -27.99 -9.38
CA GLY A 342 -32.90 -27.53 -10.58
C GLY A 342 -33.96 -26.52 -10.20
N GLN A 343 -33.92 -25.33 -10.83
CA GLN A 343 -34.87 -24.24 -10.65
C GLN A 343 -35.74 -24.09 -11.89
N ALA A 344 -37.05 -23.97 -11.68
CA ALA A 344 -38.03 -23.65 -12.72
C ALA A 344 -38.34 -22.14 -12.74
N GLN A 345 -39.61 -21.73 -12.67
CA GLN A 345 -40.04 -20.33 -12.76
C GLN A 345 -40.17 -19.65 -11.38
N TYR A 346 -40.21 -18.32 -11.40
CA TYR A 346 -40.56 -17.44 -10.27
C TYR A 346 -39.52 -17.35 -9.14
N GLY A 347 -38.23 -17.60 -9.41
CA GLY A 347 -37.14 -17.39 -8.47
C GLY A 347 -37.28 -18.16 -7.15
N GLY A 348 -37.09 -19.47 -7.22
CA GLY A 348 -37.14 -20.39 -6.08
C GLY A 348 -35.81 -20.57 -5.37
N GLY A 349 -35.86 -21.26 -4.22
CA GLY A 349 -34.70 -21.53 -3.39
C GLY A 349 -34.74 -22.91 -2.74
N PHE A 350 -33.63 -23.28 -2.13
CA PHE A 350 -33.52 -24.47 -1.29
C PHE A 350 -32.63 -24.14 -0.10
N TYR A 351 -32.77 -24.91 0.97
CA TYR A 351 -31.73 -24.95 1.99
C TYR A 351 -31.61 -26.34 2.57
N PHE A 352 -30.38 -26.68 2.99
CA PHE A 352 -30.12 -27.91 3.70
C PHE A 352 -29.05 -27.71 4.76
N THR A 353 -29.08 -28.57 5.77
CA THR A 353 -28.13 -28.61 6.85
C THR A 353 -27.43 -29.95 6.91
N VAL A 354 -26.17 -29.95 7.34
CA VAL A 354 -25.44 -31.18 7.67
C VAL A 354 -25.07 -31.13 9.14
N THR A 355 -25.43 -32.13 9.90
CA THR A 355 -25.23 -32.18 11.36
C THR A 355 -24.33 -33.36 11.71
N ALA A 356 -23.28 -33.12 12.50
CA ALA A 356 -22.38 -34.14 13.04
C ALA A 356 -23.05 -34.96 14.16
N PRO A 357 -22.49 -36.12 14.52
CA PRO A 357 -23.00 -36.98 15.60
C PRO A 357 -23.19 -36.25 16.94
N ASN A 358 -22.31 -35.32 17.27
CA ASN A 358 -22.36 -34.48 18.48
C ASN A 358 -23.43 -33.37 18.42
N GLY A 359 -24.22 -33.30 17.35
CA GLY A 359 -25.28 -32.30 17.15
C GLY A 359 -24.80 -30.98 16.53
N GLN A 360 -23.51 -30.84 16.20
CA GLN A 360 -22.98 -29.65 15.55
C GLN A 360 -23.40 -29.56 14.09
N VAL A 361 -23.95 -28.41 13.68
CA VAL A 361 -24.29 -28.14 12.28
C VAL A 361 -23.06 -27.66 11.51
N LEU A 362 -22.61 -28.48 10.56
CA LEU A 362 -21.41 -28.34 9.73
C LEU A 362 -21.65 -27.51 8.45
N LEU A 363 -22.88 -27.49 7.96
CA LEU A 363 -23.33 -26.71 6.80
C LEU A 363 -24.74 -26.19 7.08
N MET A 364 -25.03 -24.90 6.80
CA MET A 364 -26.37 -24.31 6.94
C MET A 364 -26.60 -23.14 5.95
N PRO A 365 -27.86 -22.77 5.63
CA PRO A 365 -28.16 -21.55 4.85
C PRO A 365 -27.85 -20.27 5.64
N MET A 366 -27.13 -19.33 5.00
CA MET A 366 -26.84 -17.95 5.43
C MET A 366 -26.91 -17.70 6.95
N ILE A 367 -25.98 -18.28 7.71
CA ILE A 367 -25.33 -17.76 8.93
C ILE A 367 -24.06 -18.59 9.10
N ILE A 368 -22.91 -17.96 9.30
CA ILE A 368 -21.62 -18.62 9.50
C ILE A 368 -21.65 -19.35 10.86
N THR A 369 -21.78 -20.68 10.89
CA THR A 369 -21.30 -21.48 12.04
C THR A 369 -19.82 -21.79 11.88
N LYS A 370 -19.02 -21.41 12.88
CA LYS A 370 -17.63 -21.85 13.03
C LYS A 370 -17.63 -23.34 13.41
N LEU A 371 -17.08 -24.21 12.56
CA LEU A 371 -16.74 -25.58 12.94
C LEU A 371 -15.61 -25.58 13.98
N HIS A 372 -15.82 -26.28 15.08
CA HIS A 372 -14.80 -26.71 16.04
C HIS A 372 -14.92 -28.21 16.24
N CYS A 373 -13.84 -28.93 16.05
CA CYS A 373 -13.74 -30.35 16.40
C CYS A 373 -13.03 -30.42 17.76
N ASN A 374 -13.81 -30.37 18.85
CA ASN A 374 -13.28 -30.52 20.20
C ASN A 374 -14.22 -31.46 21.03
N PRO A 375 -13.75 -32.59 21.60
CA PRO A 375 -14.62 -33.61 22.17
C PRO A 375 -15.12 -33.36 23.61
N GLU A 376 -14.93 -32.18 24.21
CA GLU A 376 -15.13 -32.01 25.65
C GLU A 376 -16.22 -30.97 26.03
N ASN A 377 -17.29 -31.49 26.66
CA ASN A 377 -18.38 -30.88 27.44
C ASN A 377 -19.78 -30.70 26.80
N PRO A 378 -20.82 -31.39 27.33
CA PRO A 378 -22.23 -31.18 26.99
C PRO A 378 -22.92 -30.29 28.05
N ILE A 379 -23.59 -29.18 27.67
CA ILE A 379 -24.53 -28.49 28.58
C ILE A 379 -25.79 -28.03 27.85
N SER A 380 -26.93 -28.35 28.46
CA SER A 380 -28.33 -28.25 28.03
C SER A 380 -29.00 -26.88 28.27
N TRP A 381 -29.79 -26.44 27.27
CA TRP A 381 -31.13 -25.79 27.24
C TRP A 381 -31.65 -24.78 28.33
N ILE A 382 -32.32 -23.71 27.83
CA ILE A 382 -33.49 -22.95 28.36
C ILE A 382 -33.28 -21.71 29.30
N HIS A 383 -33.33 -20.47 28.76
CA HIS A 383 -34.28 -19.36 29.12
C HIS A 383 -33.99 -18.03 28.38
N LEU A 384 -35.07 -17.39 27.91
CA LEU A 384 -35.12 -16.14 27.14
C LEU A 384 -34.95 -14.87 28.00
N HIS A 385 -34.50 -13.80 27.33
CA HIS A 385 -34.81 -12.38 27.59
C HIS A 385 -34.40 -11.77 28.94
N GLN A 386 -33.13 -11.32 29.03
CA GLN A 386 -32.77 -10.02 29.65
C GLN A 386 -31.27 -9.65 29.58
N VAL A 387 -30.40 -10.44 28.96
CA VAL A 387 -28.94 -10.17 28.94
C VAL A 387 -28.42 -9.89 27.52
N THR A 388 -28.94 -8.86 26.84
CA THR A 388 -28.47 -8.46 25.50
C THR A 388 -27.32 -7.45 25.50
N ARG A 389 -26.84 -6.98 26.66
CA ARG A 389 -25.68 -6.07 26.74
C ARG A 389 -24.40 -6.69 27.28
N SER A 390 -24.48 -7.62 28.23
CA SER A 390 -23.29 -8.22 28.87
C SER A 390 -22.70 -9.39 28.07
N ILE A 391 -23.52 -10.20 27.38
CA ILE A 391 -23.04 -11.38 26.65
C ILE A 391 -22.41 -11.01 25.30
N ARG A 392 -22.79 -9.86 24.72
CA ARG A 392 -22.14 -9.31 23.51
C ARG A 392 -20.70 -8.85 23.75
N GLN A 393 -20.27 -8.80 25.01
CA GLN A 393 -18.90 -8.46 25.40
C GLN A 393 -18.13 -9.73 25.81
N SER A 394 -18.77 -10.69 26.49
CA SER A 394 -18.09 -11.93 26.93
C SER A 394 -18.06 -13.10 25.94
N ILE A 395 -18.92 -13.15 24.90
CA ILE A 395 -18.81 -14.17 23.83
C ILE A 395 -17.77 -13.76 22.77
N THR A 396 -17.45 -12.48 22.67
CA THR A 396 -16.41 -11.93 21.79
C THR A 396 -15.01 -12.32 22.27
N ASP A 397 -14.84 -12.50 23.58
CA ASP A 397 -13.54 -12.69 24.22
C ASP A 397 -13.05 -14.16 24.26
N LEU A 398 -13.85 -15.15 23.81
CA LEU A 398 -13.50 -16.57 24.00
C LEU A 398 -13.26 -17.41 22.73
N PHE A 399 -13.55 -16.93 21.51
CA PHE A 399 -13.37 -17.76 20.29
C PHE A 399 -13.07 -16.98 18.99
N PHE A 400 -12.11 -16.06 19.03
CA PHE A 400 -11.45 -15.56 17.82
C PHE A 400 -9.94 -15.78 17.95
N GLU A 401 -9.36 -16.65 17.11
CA GLU A 401 -8.04 -16.28 16.60
C GLU A 401 -8.32 -15.05 15.75
N SER A 402 -7.96 -13.94 16.36
CA SER A 402 -8.32 -12.57 16.07
C SER A 402 -7.78 -12.15 14.71
N PHE A 403 -8.66 -12.04 13.72
CA PHE A 403 -8.49 -10.95 12.78
C PHE A 403 -8.52 -9.65 13.60
N PRO A 404 -7.75 -8.63 13.24
CA PRO A 404 -7.77 -7.37 13.95
C PRO A 404 -9.17 -6.77 13.96
N ASP A 405 -9.83 -6.74 15.11
CA ASP A 405 -11.13 -6.10 15.26
C ASP A 405 -10.91 -4.59 15.40
N ILE A 406 -10.52 -3.93 14.30
CA ILE A 406 -10.52 -2.47 14.24
C ILE A 406 -11.99 -2.05 14.13
N ARG A 407 -12.60 -1.78 15.28
CA ARG A 407 -13.97 -1.30 15.39
C ARG A 407 -14.07 0.17 15.04
N GLN A 408 -13.02 0.95 15.34
CA GLN A 408 -12.98 2.39 15.06
C GLN A 408 -11.57 2.95 15.02
N ILE A 409 -11.31 3.83 14.07
CA ILE A 409 -10.13 4.71 14.02
C ILE A 409 -10.57 6.16 14.25
N ILE A 410 -9.95 6.86 15.19
CA ILE A 410 -10.12 8.32 15.31
C ILE A 410 -9.00 9.01 14.55
N ILE A 411 -9.36 9.89 13.63
CA ILE A 411 -8.45 10.72 12.85
C ILE A 411 -8.58 12.15 13.38
N VAL A 412 -7.49 12.74 13.84
CA VAL A 412 -7.49 14.10 14.40
C VAL A 412 -7.05 15.08 13.31
N GLY A 413 -7.95 15.98 12.90
CA GLY A 413 -7.75 17.00 11.87
C GLY A 413 -8.47 16.69 10.55
N ALA A 414 -9.37 17.59 10.11
CA ALA A 414 -10.04 17.52 8.81
C ALA A 414 -9.27 18.28 7.71
N GLY A 415 -7.94 18.23 7.78
CA GLY A 415 -7.06 18.67 6.71
C GLY A 415 -6.99 17.67 5.54
N PRO A 416 -6.12 17.92 4.54
CA PRO A 416 -6.00 17.04 3.37
C PRO A 416 -5.62 15.60 3.76
N SER A 417 -4.71 15.43 4.72
CA SER A 417 -4.28 14.11 5.20
C SER A 417 -5.41 13.35 5.87
N GLY A 418 -6.12 13.97 6.82
CA GLY A 418 -7.16 13.30 7.60
C GLY A 418 -8.36 12.89 6.75
N LEU A 419 -8.86 13.78 5.90
CA LEU A 419 -9.99 13.48 5.02
C LEU A 419 -9.62 12.45 3.94
N LEU A 420 -8.41 12.53 3.37
CA LEU A 420 -7.96 11.55 2.39
C LEU A 420 -7.79 10.16 3.02
N LEU A 421 -7.23 10.07 4.23
CA LEU A 421 -7.12 8.81 4.96
C LEU A 421 -8.51 8.22 5.22
N ALA A 422 -9.43 9.02 5.76
CA ALA A 422 -10.80 8.58 6.03
C ALA A 422 -11.50 8.03 4.78
N LEU A 423 -11.35 8.71 3.64
CA LEU A 423 -11.91 8.29 2.37
C LEU A 423 -11.32 6.96 1.88
N LEU A 424 -10.00 6.79 1.92
CA LEU A 424 -9.32 5.55 1.52
C LEU A 424 -9.72 4.36 2.41
N LEU A 425 -9.85 4.59 3.72
CA LEU A 425 -10.30 3.57 4.68
C LEU A 425 -11.76 3.16 4.44
N ALA A 426 -12.64 4.13 4.20
CA ALA A 426 -14.05 3.87 3.94
C ALA A 426 -14.28 3.02 2.67
N GLN A 427 -13.48 3.23 1.62
CA GLN A 427 -13.51 2.40 0.39
C GLN A 427 -13.20 0.92 0.66
N LYS A 428 -12.61 0.59 1.80
CA LYS A 428 -12.26 -0.78 2.23
C LYS A 428 -13.01 -1.21 3.50
N HIS A 429 -14.12 -0.53 3.80
CA HIS A 429 -15.02 -0.83 4.92
C HIS A 429 -14.36 -0.76 6.30
N ILE A 430 -13.39 0.16 6.47
CA ILE A 430 -12.77 0.47 7.76
C ILE A 430 -13.39 1.77 8.30
N PRO A 431 -14.15 1.74 9.41
CA PRO A 431 -14.86 2.91 9.93
C PRO A 431 -13.92 3.91 10.62
N SER A 432 -14.17 5.20 10.44
CA SER A 432 -13.40 6.27 11.06
C SER A 432 -14.24 7.45 11.54
N VAL A 433 -13.74 8.12 12.58
CA VAL A 433 -14.27 9.40 13.09
C VAL A 433 -13.21 10.46 12.90
N VAL A 434 -13.52 11.54 12.17
CA VAL A 434 -12.62 12.67 11.96
C VAL A 434 -12.99 13.79 12.92
N LEU A 435 -12.06 14.24 13.76
CA LEU A 435 -12.27 15.32 14.72
C LEU A 435 -11.57 16.60 14.24
N GLU A 436 -12.32 17.66 13.98
CA GLU A 436 -11.79 18.96 13.56
C GLU A 436 -12.07 20.03 14.63
N SER A 437 -11.02 20.75 15.01
CA SER A 437 -11.06 21.82 15.99
C SER A 437 -11.88 23.04 15.55
N TRP A 438 -11.89 23.33 14.25
CA TRP A 438 -12.58 24.49 13.69
C TRP A 438 -14.06 24.19 13.43
N PRO A 439 -14.94 25.22 13.39
CA PRO A 439 -16.34 25.05 12.98
C PRO A 439 -16.51 24.87 11.46
N HIS A 440 -15.43 25.00 10.69
CA HIS A 440 -15.43 25.01 9.23
C HIS A 440 -14.14 24.39 8.68
N LEU A 441 -14.14 24.04 7.40
CA LEU A 441 -12.96 23.55 6.69
C LEU A 441 -11.97 24.69 6.42
N ASP A 442 -10.67 24.37 6.41
CA ASP A 442 -9.64 25.34 6.07
C ASP A 442 -9.78 25.83 4.61
N THR A 443 -10.06 27.12 4.45
CA THR A 443 -10.19 27.79 3.15
C THR A 443 -8.90 28.45 2.69
N ARG A 444 -7.84 28.43 3.53
CA ARG A 444 -6.56 29.04 3.17
C ARG A 444 -5.95 28.29 2.00
N LEU A 445 -5.43 29.05 1.04
CA LEU A 445 -5.03 28.48 -0.22
C LEU A 445 -3.82 27.52 -0.11
N ARG A 446 -2.88 27.74 0.83
CA ARG A 446 -1.72 26.86 1.18
C ARG A 446 -1.04 26.18 -0.02
N ALA A 447 -0.89 24.86 -0.10
CA ALA A 447 -0.24 24.19 -1.24
C ALA A 447 -1.02 24.43 -2.56
N THR A 448 -0.36 24.20 -3.71
CA THR A 448 -1.01 24.38 -5.03
C THR A 448 -0.65 23.27 -6.01
N GLN A 449 0.61 22.84 -6.01
CA GLN A 449 1.15 21.92 -7.01
C GLN A 449 1.23 20.50 -6.43
N TYR A 450 0.63 19.52 -7.12
CA TYR A 450 0.65 18.11 -6.72
C TYR A 450 1.17 17.28 -7.89
N GLY A 451 2.43 16.85 -7.78
CA GLY A 451 3.07 16.02 -8.80
C GLY A 451 2.52 14.60 -8.88
N VAL A 452 3.05 13.85 -9.84
CA VAL A 452 2.71 12.44 -10.17
C VAL A 452 2.51 11.52 -8.94
N PRO A 453 3.36 11.57 -7.89
CA PRO A 453 3.15 10.69 -6.74
C PRO A 453 1.79 10.92 -6.04
N ALA A 454 1.39 12.18 -5.89
CA ALA A 454 0.14 12.53 -5.21
C ALA A 454 -1.09 12.26 -6.08
N THR A 455 -0.99 12.50 -7.39
CA THR A 455 -2.10 12.29 -8.32
C THR A 455 -2.49 10.81 -8.43
N ARG A 456 -1.53 9.88 -8.35
CA ARG A 456 -1.81 8.44 -8.23
C ARG A 456 -2.65 8.10 -7.01
N VAL A 457 -2.35 8.70 -5.86
CA VAL A 457 -3.15 8.51 -4.64
C VAL A 457 -4.54 9.14 -4.77
N PHE A 458 -4.64 10.33 -5.36
CA PHE A 458 -5.94 10.95 -5.66
C PHE A 458 -6.77 10.15 -6.67
N SER A 459 -6.12 9.48 -7.62
CA SER A 459 -6.75 8.57 -8.58
C SER A 459 -7.32 7.36 -7.84
N ARG A 460 -6.51 6.73 -6.97
CA ARG A 460 -6.93 5.62 -6.10
C ARG A 460 -8.10 6.00 -5.19
N ALA A 461 -8.12 7.21 -4.64
CA ALA A 461 -9.22 7.74 -3.85
C ALA A 461 -10.47 8.12 -4.69
N GLY A 462 -10.36 8.11 -6.02
CA GLY A 462 -11.44 8.42 -6.95
C GLY A 462 -11.79 9.91 -7.03
N ILE A 463 -10.87 10.81 -6.69
CA ILE A 463 -11.12 12.26 -6.60
C ILE A 463 -10.32 13.08 -7.63
N LEU A 464 -9.37 12.46 -8.34
CA LEU A 464 -8.46 13.15 -9.25
C LEU A 464 -9.19 13.92 -10.36
N GLU A 465 -10.25 13.35 -10.92
CA GLU A 465 -11.01 13.99 -12.00
C GLU A 465 -11.74 15.25 -11.54
N ASP A 466 -12.27 15.28 -10.32
CA ASP A 466 -12.89 16.49 -9.77
C ASP A 466 -11.85 17.55 -9.40
N ILE A 467 -10.67 17.13 -8.92
CA ILE A 467 -9.51 18.02 -8.76
C ILE A 467 -9.11 18.62 -10.11
N ARG A 468 -9.06 17.83 -11.18
CA ARG A 468 -8.71 18.31 -12.53
C ARG A 468 -9.72 19.29 -13.09
N LYS A 469 -11.01 19.03 -12.94
CA LYS A 469 -12.07 19.97 -13.35
C LYS A 469 -11.95 21.31 -12.63
N ALA A 470 -11.55 21.30 -11.36
CA ALA A 470 -11.35 22.51 -10.56
C ALA A 470 -9.99 23.18 -10.84
N SER A 471 -8.96 22.41 -11.21
CA SER A 471 -7.59 22.87 -11.47
C SER A 471 -7.52 23.91 -12.60
N ILE A 472 -6.41 24.65 -12.65
CA ILE A 472 -6.10 25.44 -13.85
C ILE A 472 -5.92 24.54 -15.07
N ALA A 473 -6.39 25.02 -16.22
CA ALA A 473 -6.36 24.29 -17.48
C ALA A 473 -4.94 24.14 -18.05
N LYS A 474 -4.05 25.12 -17.80
CA LYS A 474 -2.69 25.14 -18.34
C LYS A 474 -1.68 25.57 -17.27
N PHE A 475 -0.64 24.77 -17.11
CA PHE A 475 0.53 25.05 -16.27
C PHE A 475 1.76 24.45 -16.97
N PRO A 476 2.28 25.13 -18.01
CA PRO A 476 3.11 24.49 -19.01
C PRO A 476 4.54 24.24 -18.55
N SER A 477 5.00 24.91 -17.48
CA SER A 477 6.38 24.76 -17.03
C SER A 477 6.62 25.11 -15.57
N ILE A 478 7.73 24.59 -15.05
CA ILE A 478 8.40 25.08 -13.86
C ILE A 478 9.77 25.60 -14.30
N CYS A 479 10.04 26.88 -14.07
CA CYS A 479 11.25 27.57 -14.50
C CYS A 479 12.09 28.00 -13.30
N TRP A 480 13.40 28.09 -13.49
CA TRP A 480 14.31 28.84 -12.65
C TRP A 480 14.78 30.08 -13.41
N ARG A 481 14.75 31.23 -12.75
CA ARG A 481 15.04 32.53 -13.33
C ARG A 481 16.05 33.28 -12.49
N ARG A 482 16.95 34.00 -13.14
CA ARG A 482 17.78 35.01 -12.49
C ARG A 482 16.95 36.26 -12.23
N VAL A 483 17.11 36.89 -11.07
CA VAL A 483 16.30 38.07 -10.71
C VAL A 483 16.72 39.33 -11.45
N SER A 484 18.04 39.53 -11.66
CA SER A 484 18.58 40.80 -12.19
C SER A 484 18.06 41.19 -13.57
N ASP A 485 17.79 40.21 -14.44
CA ASP A 485 17.35 40.40 -15.83
C ASP A 485 16.17 39.50 -16.23
N HIS A 486 15.63 38.74 -15.28
CA HIS A 486 14.53 37.79 -15.48
C HIS A 486 14.81 36.68 -16.50
N GLU A 487 16.08 36.45 -16.86
CA GLU A 487 16.47 35.38 -17.78
C GLU A 487 16.02 34.03 -17.23
N LYS A 488 15.42 33.21 -18.12
CA LYS A 488 15.07 31.83 -17.81
C LYS A 488 16.33 30.96 -17.94
N LEU A 489 16.90 30.59 -16.80
CA LEU A 489 18.11 29.77 -16.73
C LEU A 489 17.87 28.35 -17.22
N ILE A 490 16.80 27.72 -16.73
CA ILE A 490 16.42 26.36 -17.06
C ILE A 490 14.93 26.12 -16.75
N SER A 491 14.32 25.08 -17.34
CA SER A 491 12.92 24.75 -17.10
C SER A 491 12.59 23.26 -17.26
N LEU A 492 11.59 22.82 -16.51
CA LEU A 492 10.82 21.61 -16.76
C LEU A 492 9.64 21.94 -17.66
N ASP A 493 9.55 21.28 -18.82
CA ASP A 493 8.42 21.42 -19.75
C ASP A 493 7.33 20.41 -19.41
N LEU A 494 6.32 20.87 -18.69
CA LEU A 494 5.19 20.05 -18.23
C LEU A 494 4.15 19.82 -19.35
N SER A 495 4.22 20.56 -20.46
CA SER A 495 3.32 20.32 -21.59
C SER A 495 3.55 18.96 -22.25
N LEU A 496 4.76 18.41 -22.12
CA LEU A 496 5.10 17.07 -22.64
C LEU A 496 4.32 15.92 -21.99
N VAL A 497 3.63 16.19 -20.87
CA VAL A 497 2.79 15.23 -20.13
C VAL A 497 1.36 15.73 -19.95
N GLU A 498 0.91 16.71 -20.72
CA GLU A 498 -0.41 17.34 -20.51
C GLU A 498 -1.60 16.38 -20.70
N ASP A 499 -1.43 15.35 -21.53
CA ASP A 499 -2.45 14.31 -21.76
C ASP A 499 -2.30 13.10 -20.82
N ASP A 500 -1.26 13.08 -19.98
CA ASP A 500 -0.99 11.93 -19.13
C ASP A 500 -1.96 11.84 -17.94
N PRO A 501 -2.52 10.65 -17.65
CA PRO A 501 -3.45 10.45 -16.53
C PRO A 501 -2.80 10.58 -15.16
N ASP A 502 -1.47 10.59 -15.04
CA ASP A 502 -0.77 10.82 -13.79
C ASP A 502 -0.20 12.25 -13.67
N ARG A 503 -0.32 13.09 -14.70
CA ARG A 503 0.29 14.43 -14.73
C ARG A 503 -0.03 15.28 -13.49
N MET A 504 0.88 16.20 -13.19
CA MET A 504 0.73 17.18 -12.12
C MET A 504 -0.60 17.94 -12.20
N THR A 505 -1.26 18.16 -11.06
CA THR A 505 -2.45 18.99 -10.95
C THR A 505 -2.18 20.23 -10.09
N ILE A 506 -2.89 21.32 -10.38
CA ILE A 506 -2.61 22.63 -9.83
C ILE A 506 -3.89 23.26 -9.27
N LEU A 507 -4.13 23.03 -7.98
CA LEU A 507 -5.35 23.47 -7.29
C LEU A 507 -5.03 23.94 -5.86
N PRO A 508 -5.62 25.05 -5.39
CA PRO A 508 -5.50 25.41 -3.99
C PRO A 508 -5.91 24.33 -3.01
N LEU A 509 -5.11 24.17 -1.95
CA LEU A 509 -5.31 23.13 -0.95
C LEU A 509 -6.69 23.24 -0.30
N GLY A 510 -7.15 24.47 -0.02
CA GLY A 510 -8.50 24.70 0.50
C GLY A 510 -9.59 24.15 -0.42
N GLU A 511 -9.43 24.23 -1.75
CA GLU A 511 -10.39 23.65 -2.70
C GLU A 511 -10.30 22.11 -2.74
N ILE A 512 -9.10 21.53 -2.61
CA ILE A 512 -8.93 20.07 -2.46
C ILE A 512 -9.63 19.57 -1.19
N ILE A 513 -9.48 20.27 -0.07
CA ILE A 513 -10.14 19.91 1.20
C ILE A 513 -11.67 19.87 1.02
N GLN A 514 -12.24 20.84 0.29
CA GLN A 514 -13.67 20.86 -0.01
C GLN A 514 -14.12 19.68 -0.90
N ILE A 515 -13.32 19.32 -1.91
CA ILE A 515 -13.57 18.13 -2.75
C ILE A 515 -13.51 16.85 -1.90
N LEU A 516 -12.48 16.71 -1.08
CA LEU A 516 -12.30 15.57 -0.17
C LEU A 516 -13.47 15.43 0.80
N TYR A 517 -13.87 16.53 1.46
CA TYR A 517 -14.97 16.51 2.42
C TYR A 517 -16.29 16.10 1.78
N ARG A 518 -16.61 16.66 0.60
CA ARG A 518 -17.78 16.25 -0.18
C ARG A 518 -17.78 14.75 -0.48
N HIS A 519 -16.66 14.20 -0.93
CA HIS A 519 -16.55 12.75 -1.15
C HIS A 519 -16.65 11.92 0.12
N CYS A 520 -16.14 12.41 1.26
CA CYS A 520 -16.33 11.76 2.55
C CYS A 520 -17.82 11.67 2.93
N LEU A 521 -18.59 12.72 2.69
CA LEU A 521 -20.04 12.74 2.95
C LEU A 521 -20.83 11.84 1.98
N GLU A 522 -20.52 11.91 0.69
CA GLU A 522 -21.26 11.21 -0.36
C GLU A 522 -20.92 9.71 -0.41
N ARG A 523 -19.63 9.37 -0.38
CA ARG A 523 -19.14 8.00 -0.60
C ARG A 523 -18.76 7.29 0.71
N GLY A 524 -18.47 8.05 1.76
CA GLY A 524 -18.14 7.53 3.09
C GLY A 524 -19.34 7.42 4.03
N LYS A 525 -20.58 7.62 3.54
CA LYS A 525 -21.79 7.59 4.37
C LYS A 525 -21.90 6.28 5.16
N GLY A 526 -22.00 6.41 6.48
CA GLY A 526 -22.05 5.27 7.41
C GLY A 526 -20.69 4.66 7.78
N MET A 527 -19.59 5.12 7.15
CA MET A 527 -18.21 4.71 7.44
C MET A 527 -17.36 5.86 7.98
N ILE A 528 -17.70 7.11 7.66
CA ILE A 528 -16.98 8.31 8.07
C ILE A 528 -17.95 9.23 8.84
N ASP A 529 -17.55 9.61 10.05
CA ASP A 529 -18.24 10.63 10.86
C ASP A 529 -17.29 11.81 11.09
N VAL A 530 -17.54 12.94 10.44
CA VAL A 530 -16.72 14.16 10.59
C VAL A 530 -17.37 15.09 11.60
N LYS A 531 -16.64 15.39 12.68
CA LYS A 531 -17.09 16.25 13.78
C LYS A 531 -16.27 17.54 13.86
N PHE A 532 -16.87 18.65 13.45
CA PHE A 532 -16.32 19.99 13.65
C PHE A 532 -16.48 20.44 15.11
N ASN A 533 -15.77 21.49 15.50
CA ASN A 533 -15.72 22.02 16.86
C ASN A 533 -15.22 21.02 17.93
N HIS A 534 -14.54 19.95 17.53
CA HIS A 534 -13.98 18.93 18.42
C HIS A 534 -12.47 19.10 18.48
N GLU A 535 -12.01 19.95 19.41
CA GLU A 535 -10.58 20.20 19.62
C GLU A 535 -9.97 19.13 20.51
N VAL A 536 -9.10 18.29 19.95
CA VAL A 536 -8.33 17.32 20.74
C VAL A 536 -7.26 18.06 21.54
N THR A 537 -7.26 17.87 22.87
CA THR A 537 -6.33 18.52 23.79
C THR A 537 -5.26 17.57 24.31
N ASN A 538 -5.57 16.27 24.39
CA ASN A 538 -4.66 15.25 24.91
C ASN A 538 -4.95 13.88 24.28
N VAL A 539 -3.94 13.01 24.28
CA VAL A 539 -4.02 11.62 23.78
C VAL A 539 -3.43 10.68 24.82
N GLY A 540 -4.10 9.56 25.05
CA GLY A 540 -3.58 8.47 25.88
C GLY A 540 -3.93 7.12 25.30
N GLN A 541 -3.36 6.06 25.87
CA GLN A 541 -3.54 4.69 25.40
C GLN A 541 -3.23 3.68 26.50
N ASP A 542 -3.74 2.47 26.30
CA ASP A 542 -3.42 1.26 27.04
C ASP A 542 -3.18 0.10 26.06
N ASP A 543 -2.96 -1.12 26.59
CA ASP A 543 -2.67 -2.30 25.78
C ASP A 543 -3.79 -2.65 24.78
N LYS A 544 -5.04 -2.24 25.06
CA LYS A 544 -6.23 -2.64 24.30
C LYS A 544 -6.82 -1.52 23.44
N SER A 545 -6.62 -0.26 23.80
CA SER A 545 -7.25 0.88 23.14
C SER A 545 -6.47 2.18 23.28
N ALA A 546 -6.83 3.17 22.48
CA ALA A 546 -6.37 4.54 22.62
C ALA A 546 -7.55 5.50 22.80
N TYR A 547 -7.29 6.66 23.37
CA TYR A 547 -8.30 7.68 23.60
C TYR A 547 -7.78 9.09 23.36
N VAL A 548 -8.72 9.99 23.06
CA VAL A 548 -8.50 11.42 22.95
C VAL A 548 -9.38 12.16 23.95
N ASP A 549 -8.81 13.13 24.65
CA ASP A 549 -9.57 14.14 25.38
C ASP A 549 -9.91 15.27 24.40
N VAL A 550 -11.19 15.65 24.36
CA VAL A 550 -11.75 16.56 23.38
C VAL A 550 -12.47 17.69 24.11
N ASN A 551 -12.15 18.91 23.74
CA ASN A 551 -12.94 20.08 24.07
C ASN A 551 -13.93 20.36 22.93
N ILE A 552 -15.22 20.15 23.20
CA ILE A 552 -16.31 20.34 22.24
C ILE A 552 -16.83 21.78 22.39
N LYS A 553 -16.61 22.61 21.37
CA LYS A 553 -17.08 24.00 21.31
C LYS A 553 -18.54 24.03 20.83
N GLY A 554 -19.36 24.84 21.49
CA GLY A 554 -20.75 25.11 21.14
C GLY A 554 -21.15 26.52 21.55
N ASP A 555 -22.43 26.89 21.40
CA ASP A 555 -22.94 28.22 21.77
C ASP A 555 -23.01 28.45 23.29
N GLU A 556 -22.97 27.37 24.08
CA GLU A 556 -22.84 27.38 25.55
C GLU A 556 -21.38 27.09 25.99
N LYS A 557 -21.14 26.95 27.32
CA LYS A 557 -19.83 26.57 27.86
C LYS A 557 -19.29 25.31 27.17
N ALA A 558 -18.01 25.36 26.82
CA ALA A 558 -17.32 24.26 26.17
C ALA A 558 -17.40 22.98 27.02
N LYS A 559 -17.68 21.83 26.37
CA LYS A 559 -17.87 20.54 27.04
C LYS A 559 -16.66 19.67 26.81
N GLU A 560 -16.07 19.19 27.90
CA GLU A 560 -15.01 18.19 27.85
C GLU A 560 -15.62 16.78 27.67
N ALA A 561 -14.99 15.98 26.82
CA ALA A 561 -15.37 14.60 26.56
C ALA A 561 -14.13 13.74 26.28
N ARG A 562 -14.24 12.44 26.52
CA ARG A 562 -13.23 11.45 26.12
C ARG A 562 -13.82 10.50 25.09
N LEU A 563 -13.10 10.32 23.98
CA LEU A 563 -13.48 9.38 22.92
C LEU A 563 -12.41 8.29 22.81
N THR A 564 -12.83 7.03 22.67
CA THR A 564 -11.97 5.85 22.63
C THR A 564 -12.02 5.20 21.25
N ALA A 565 -10.90 4.69 20.77
CA ALA A 565 -10.77 3.96 19.50
C ALA A 565 -9.66 2.91 19.57
N ASP A 566 -9.59 2.03 18.58
CA ASP A 566 -8.51 1.04 18.51
C ASP A 566 -7.20 1.69 18.05
N TYR A 567 -7.29 2.78 17.26
CA TYR A 567 -6.16 3.63 16.87
C TYR A 567 -6.53 5.11 16.81
N ILE A 568 -5.54 5.96 17.12
CA ILE A 568 -5.60 7.41 16.90
C ILE A 568 -4.59 7.77 15.81
N VAL A 569 -5.02 8.53 14.80
CA VAL A 569 -4.14 9.06 13.76
C VAL A 569 -4.12 10.59 13.84
N GLY A 570 -2.98 11.17 14.22
CA GLY A 570 -2.73 12.60 14.20
C GLY A 570 -2.47 13.10 12.78
N CYS A 571 -3.43 13.85 12.24
CA CYS A 571 -3.40 14.56 10.97
C CYS A 571 -3.63 16.08 11.17
N ASP A 572 -3.35 16.57 12.38
CA ASP A 572 -3.72 17.87 12.94
C ASP A 572 -2.63 18.95 12.80
N GLY A 573 -1.74 18.75 11.82
CA GLY A 573 -0.85 19.79 11.31
C GLY A 573 0.39 20.09 12.15
N ALA A 574 1.10 21.15 11.78
CA ALA A 574 2.36 21.56 12.40
C ALA A 574 2.20 21.88 13.90
N SER A 575 1.00 22.25 14.35
CA SER A 575 0.63 22.47 15.75
C SER A 575 -0.14 21.28 16.35
N SER A 576 0.17 20.06 15.93
CA SER A 576 -0.50 18.83 16.37
C SER A 576 -0.53 18.68 17.89
N ALA A 577 -1.73 18.46 18.45
CA ALA A 577 -1.94 18.08 19.83
C ALA A 577 -1.58 16.62 20.08
N VAL A 578 -1.81 15.75 19.08
CA VAL A 578 -1.41 14.33 19.13
C VAL A 578 0.10 14.22 19.28
N ARG A 579 0.87 14.87 18.39
CA ARG A 579 2.34 14.90 18.48
C ARG A 579 2.80 15.42 19.83
N ARG A 580 2.23 16.54 20.30
CA ARG A 580 2.60 17.13 21.60
C ARG A 580 2.36 16.19 22.77
N SER A 581 1.30 15.40 22.73
CA SER A 581 0.99 14.42 23.79
C SER A 581 2.01 13.29 23.81
N LEU A 582 2.57 12.92 22.64
CA LEU A 582 3.53 11.84 22.51
C LEU A 582 4.99 12.26 22.74
N PHE A 583 5.39 13.44 22.26
CA PHE A 583 6.79 13.88 22.21
C PHE A 583 7.06 15.23 22.89
N GLY A 584 6.03 15.91 23.40
CA GLY A 584 6.16 17.25 23.94
C GLY A 584 6.18 18.35 22.87
N ARG A 585 6.54 19.57 23.30
CA ARG A 585 6.52 20.76 22.42
C ARG A 585 7.75 20.86 21.52
N ASP A 586 8.89 20.40 22.03
CA ASP A 586 10.15 20.38 21.31
C ASP A 586 10.32 19.05 20.59
N TRP A 587 10.73 19.11 19.32
CA TRP A 587 10.90 17.94 18.49
C TRP A 587 11.99 18.18 17.43
N PRO A 588 12.70 17.13 16.98
CA PRO A 588 13.96 17.29 16.25
C PRO A 588 13.86 18.06 14.95
N GLY A 589 14.95 18.76 14.63
CA GLY A 589 15.12 19.53 13.41
C GLY A 589 15.39 21.01 13.69
N GLN A 590 15.17 21.84 12.66
CA GLN A 590 15.58 23.24 12.67
C GLN A 590 14.45 24.19 12.27
N THR A 591 14.53 25.40 12.80
CA THR A 591 13.83 26.57 12.26
C THR A 591 14.83 27.32 11.40
N LEU A 592 14.50 27.53 10.12
CA LEU A 592 15.35 28.28 9.21
C LEU A 592 15.37 29.76 9.61
N PRO A 593 16.49 30.48 9.40
CA PRO A 593 16.64 31.85 9.90
C PRO A 593 15.83 32.88 9.09
N TYR A 594 15.30 32.48 7.92
CA TYR A 594 14.58 33.35 7.01
C TYR A 594 13.11 33.51 7.41
N ARG A 595 12.62 34.75 7.39
CA ARG A 595 11.19 35.04 7.44
C ARG A 595 10.62 34.94 6.03
N PHE A 596 9.58 34.11 5.83
CA PHE A 596 8.92 34.00 4.55
C PHE A 596 7.73 34.96 4.49
N VAL A 597 7.67 35.75 3.42
CA VAL A 597 6.53 36.62 3.10
C VAL A 597 5.79 36.03 1.91
N VAL A 598 4.54 35.63 2.15
CA VAL A 598 3.72 34.93 1.15
C VAL A 598 2.48 35.71 0.83
N GLN A 599 2.36 36.05 -0.44
CA GLN A 599 1.38 36.98 -0.91
C GLN A 599 0.61 36.39 -2.07
N ASN A 600 -0.69 36.64 -2.10
CA ASN A 600 -1.49 36.40 -3.29
C ASN A 600 -1.69 37.74 -3.99
N VAL A 601 -1.34 37.81 -5.27
CA VAL A 601 -1.16 39.06 -6.02
C VAL A 601 -1.89 38.99 -7.34
N TYR A 602 -2.61 40.06 -7.68
CA TYR A 602 -3.09 40.34 -9.04
C TYR A 602 -2.13 41.32 -9.71
N TYR A 603 -1.59 40.94 -10.86
CA TYR A 603 -0.64 41.77 -11.60
C TYR A 603 -0.69 41.43 -13.09
N ASP A 604 -1.04 42.41 -13.92
CA ASP A 604 -1.16 42.23 -15.38
C ASP A 604 0.20 42.00 -16.06
N GLY A 605 1.30 42.41 -15.41
CA GLY A 605 2.64 42.25 -15.98
C GLY A 605 3.04 40.79 -16.19
N PHE A 606 2.50 39.84 -15.43
CA PHE A 606 2.75 38.42 -15.70
C PHE A 606 2.34 38.04 -17.12
N GLN A 607 1.14 38.46 -17.54
CA GLN A 607 0.67 38.21 -18.91
C GLN A 607 1.46 39.03 -19.94
N LYS A 608 1.67 40.34 -19.67
CA LYS A 608 2.39 41.24 -20.61
C LYS A 608 3.81 40.78 -20.91
N HIS A 609 4.47 40.13 -19.95
CA HIS A 609 5.83 39.62 -20.08
C HIS A 609 5.89 38.11 -20.38
N ASN A 610 4.76 37.47 -20.70
CA ASN A 610 4.67 36.04 -21.03
C ASN A 610 5.16 35.08 -19.93
N TRP A 611 4.89 35.42 -18.67
CA TRP A 611 5.12 34.51 -17.53
C TRP A 611 3.91 33.62 -17.31
N ASP A 612 4.15 32.32 -17.17
CA ASP A 612 3.16 31.29 -16.82
C ASP A 612 3.80 30.29 -15.83
N GLY A 613 3.03 29.32 -15.36
CA GLY A 613 3.56 28.20 -14.59
C GLY A 613 4.11 28.59 -13.21
N GLY A 614 5.20 27.93 -12.82
CA GLY A 614 5.96 28.21 -11.61
C GLY A 614 7.34 28.78 -11.94
N ASN A 615 7.77 29.80 -11.20
CA ASN A 615 9.00 30.53 -11.46
C ASN A 615 9.79 30.65 -10.16
N TYR A 616 10.80 29.80 -9.99
CA TYR A 616 11.77 29.93 -8.91
C TYR A 616 12.73 31.06 -9.23
N MET A 617 12.86 32.00 -8.32
CA MET A 617 13.71 33.17 -8.45
C MET A 617 15.03 32.86 -7.74
N VAL A 618 16.12 32.78 -8.52
CA VAL A 618 17.47 32.52 -8.05
C VAL A 618 18.18 33.84 -7.85
N ASP A 619 18.51 34.14 -6.59
CA ASP A 619 19.19 35.37 -6.16
C ASP A 619 19.60 35.24 -4.69
N ASN A 620 20.51 36.07 -4.19
CA ASN A 620 20.90 36.02 -2.78
C ASN A 620 20.02 36.93 -1.90
N ASP A 621 19.46 37.99 -2.49
CA ASP A 621 18.69 39.01 -1.79
C ASP A 621 17.18 38.90 -2.05
N HIS A 622 16.79 38.43 -3.24
CA HIS A 622 15.42 38.46 -3.75
C HIS A 622 14.93 37.10 -4.26
N TRP A 623 15.29 36.01 -3.58
CA TRP A 623 14.92 34.67 -3.98
C TRP A 623 13.52 34.26 -3.56
N GLY A 624 12.98 33.26 -4.25
CA GLY A 624 11.69 32.70 -3.88
C GLY A 624 10.99 31.93 -4.98
N LEU A 625 9.66 31.94 -4.93
CA LEU A 625 8.77 31.26 -5.87
C LEU A 625 7.61 32.18 -6.23
N ILE A 626 7.44 32.39 -7.54
CA ILE A 626 6.29 33.04 -8.15
C ILE A 626 5.52 32.03 -8.98
N ALA A 627 4.27 31.73 -8.62
CA ALA A 627 3.50 30.68 -9.31
C ALA A 627 2.04 31.05 -9.50
N ARG A 628 1.49 30.66 -10.65
CA ARG A 628 0.08 30.84 -10.96
C ARG A 628 -0.81 30.06 -9.96
N ARG A 629 -1.94 30.65 -9.61
CA ARG A 629 -2.74 30.23 -8.45
C ARG A 629 -4.23 30.07 -8.81
N GLY A 630 -4.65 28.84 -9.10
CA GLY A 630 -6.07 28.54 -9.37
C GLY A 630 -6.61 29.27 -10.61
N LYS A 631 -7.91 29.10 -10.89
CA LYS A 631 -8.57 29.76 -12.04
C LYS A 631 -8.57 31.28 -11.86
N GLY A 632 -8.34 32.03 -12.95
CA GLY A 632 -8.28 33.49 -12.96
C GLY A 632 -6.86 34.07 -13.06
N GLY A 633 -6.71 35.30 -12.55
CA GLY A 633 -5.48 36.10 -12.62
C GLY A 633 -4.68 36.18 -11.31
N LEU A 634 -4.99 35.34 -10.32
CA LEU A 634 -4.30 35.34 -9.03
C LEU A 634 -2.97 34.57 -9.13
N TRP A 635 -1.91 35.17 -8.60
CA TRP A 635 -0.58 34.58 -8.50
C TRP A 635 -0.14 34.53 -7.05
N ARG A 636 0.71 33.56 -6.71
CA ARG A 636 1.43 33.57 -5.45
C ARG A 636 2.83 34.13 -5.67
N VAL A 637 3.22 35.07 -4.83
CA VAL A 637 4.60 35.56 -4.68
C VAL A 637 5.07 35.17 -3.28
N THR A 638 6.07 34.32 -3.19
CA THR A 638 6.70 33.89 -1.94
C THR A 638 8.18 34.22 -2.01
N TYR A 639 8.71 34.96 -1.05
CA TYR A 639 10.15 35.17 -0.89
C TYR A 639 10.55 34.98 0.57
N GLY A 640 11.79 34.57 0.78
CA GLY A 640 12.42 34.63 2.09
C GLY A 640 13.27 35.90 2.15
N ASP A 641 13.14 36.68 3.22
CA ASP A 641 14.01 37.84 3.40
C ASP A 641 15.38 37.37 3.93
N PRO A 642 16.50 37.79 3.31
CA PRO A 642 17.85 37.45 3.78
C PRO A 642 18.17 38.10 5.14
N VAL A 643 17.51 39.21 5.48
CA VAL A 643 17.69 39.87 6.78
C VAL A 643 16.87 39.15 7.83
N THR A 644 17.49 38.87 8.97
CA THR A 644 16.91 38.05 10.04
C THR A 644 16.64 38.91 11.27
N GLY A 645 15.66 38.51 12.10
CA GLY A 645 15.39 39.15 13.39
C GLY A 645 14.62 40.47 13.33
N LEU A 646 14.01 40.81 12.18
CA LEU A 646 13.14 41.99 12.05
C LEU A 646 11.72 41.71 12.58
N THR A 647 10.97 42.77 12.88
CA THR A 647 9.52 42.67 13.14
C THR A 647 8.75 42.41 11.84
N ASP A 648 7.50 41.95 11.96
CA ASP A 648 6.65 41.72 10.79
C ASP A 648 6.39 43.03 10.02
N GLU A 649 6.27 44.18 10.70
CA GLU A 649 6.13 45.50 10.08
C GLU A 649 7.37 45.90 9.28
N GLU A 650 8.56 45.64 9.82
CA GLU A 650 9.85 45.92 9.16
C GLU A 650 10.03 45.05 7.91
N TYR A 651 9.65 43.76 7.98
CA TYR A 651 9.61 42.89 6.79
C TYR A 651 8.64 43.43 5.73
N LEU A 652 7.45 43.87 6.15
CA LEU A 652 6.45 44.44 5.24
C LEU A 652 6.89 45.78 4.62
N ALA A 653 7.72 46.57 5.31
CA ALA A 653 8.30 47.80 4.79
C ALA A 653 9.32 47.52 3.67
N ARG A 654 10.00 46.36 3.69
CA ARG A 654 10.97 45.91 2.66
C ARG A 654 10.30 45.31 1.42
N ARG A 655 9.03 44.91 1.53
CA ARG A 655 8.26 44.29 0.45
C ARG A 655 8.32 45.04 -0.90
N PRO A 656 8.18 46.38 -1.00
CA PRO A 656 8.23 47.06 -2.29
C PRO A 656 9.52 46.79 -3.07
N ALA A 657 10.67 46.72 -2.38
CA ALA A 657 11.95 46.42 -3.01
C ALA A 657 11.99 44.99 -3.58
N HIS A 658 11.55 44.00 -2.80
CA HIS A 658 11.41 42.61 -3.27
C HIS A 658 10.47 42.49 -4.47
N MET A 659 9.31 43.15 -4.40
CA MET A 659 8.33 43.11 -5.50
C MET A 659 8.88 43.75 -6.77
N LYS A 660 9.59 44.89 -6.64
CA LYS A 660 10.23 45.57 -7.78
C LYS A 660 11.36 44.76 -8.40
N ALA A 661 12.13 44.03 -7.60
CA ALA A 661 13.19 43.15 -8.12
C ALA A 661 12.61 41.90 -8.80
N MET A 662 11.72 41.18 -8.11
CA MET A 662 11.28 39.85 -8.53
C MET A 662 10.21 39.85 -9.63
N LEU A 663 9.33 40.86 -9.69
CA LEU A 663 8.24 40.87 -10.66
C LEU A 663 8.73 41.35 -12.03
N PRO A 664 8.25 40.72 -13.13
CA PRO A 664 8.63 41.15 -14.46
C PRO A 664 8.18 42.59 -14.73
N GLY A 665 9.03 43.40 -15.35
CA GLY A 665 8.73 44.81 -15.64
C GLY A 665 8.94 45.77 -14.46
N HIS A 666 9.47 45.30 -13.33
CA HIS A 666 9.88 46.11 -12.18
C HIS A 666 8.81 47.09 -11.66
N PRO A 667 7.58 46.61 -11.36
CA PRO A 667 6.46 47.47 -11.04
C PRO A 667 6.64 48.24 -9.73
N ASP A 668 6.13 49.47 -9.70
CA ASP A 668 5.91 50.21 -8.47
C ASP A 668 4.63 49.71 -7.75
N PRO A 669 4.48 49.95 -6.42
CA PRO A 669 3.39 49.38 -5.63
C PRO A 669 1.96 49.63 -6.12
N GLY A 670 1.73 50.71 -6.88
CA GLY A 670 0.42 51.00 -7.47
C GLY A 670 0.05 50.15 -8.68
N GLN A 671 0.96 49.33 -9.21
CA GLN A 671 0.77 48.55 -10.43
C GLN A 671 0.37 47.08 -10.17
N TYR A 672 0.31 46.65 -8.92
CA TYR A 672 -0.15 45.32 -8.50
C TYR A 672 -1.10 45.44 -7.30
N ARG A 673 -1.99 44.46 -7.13
CA ARG A 673 -2.88 44.37 -5.96
C ARG A 673 -2.56 43.15 -5.13
N ILE A 674 -2.29 43.34 -3.84
CA ILE A 674 -2.10 42.26 -2.88
C ILE A 674 -3.44 41.91 -2.26
N GLU A 675 -3.90 40.69 -2.48
CA GLU A 675 -5.16 40.18 -1.95
C GLU A 675 -5.01 39.67 -0.50
N GLN A 676 -3.88 39.03 -0.22
CA GLN A 676 -3.60 38.42 1.08
C GLN A 676 -2.09 38.41 1.31
N THR A 677 -1.67 38.61 2.56
CA THR A 677 -0.29 38.40 3.02
C THR A 677 -0.28 37.48 4.24
N ASN A 678 0.65 36.53 4.28
CA ASN A 678 0.96 35.74 5.45
C ASN A 678 2.47 35.75 5.67
N LEU A 679 2.90 35.94 6.91
CA LEU A 679 4.30 35.82 7.31
C LEU A 679 4.45 34.59 8.19
N TYR A 680 5.49 33.80 7.96
CA TYR A 680 5.74 32.61 8.77
C TYR A 680 7.22 32.26 8.82
N ASN A 681 7.57 31.61 9.94
CA ASN A 681 8.85 30.94 10.08
C ASN A 681 8.77 29.59 9.39
N ILE A 682 9.90 29.16 8.83
CA ILE A 682 10.00 27.88 8.14
C ILE A 682 10.73 26.89 9.01
N HIS A 683 10.28 25.65 8.98
CA HIS A 683 10.84 24.57 9.74
C HIS A 683 11.15 23.38 8.83
N ASN A 684 12.23 22.69 9.18
CA ASN A 684 12.56 21.36 8.68
C ASN A 684 12.69 20.48 9.92
N ARG A 685 11.62 19.77 10.28
CA ARG A 685 11.51 19.00 11.52
C ARG A 685 10.82 17.67 11.28
N CYS A 686 11.20 16.67 12.06
CA CYS A 686 10.67 15.31 11.98
C CYS A 686 10.72 14.67 13.37
N VAL A 687 9.60 14.10 13.81
CA VAL A 687 9.54 13.39 15.09
C VAL A 687 10.43 12.15 15.09
N GLU A 688 10.79 11.64 16.26
CA GLU A 688 11.61 10.46 16.47
C GLU A 688 10.92 9.18 15.98
N SER A 689 9.59 9.11 16.06
CA SER A 689 8.79 7.99 15.54
C SER A 689 7.43 8.47 15.04
N PHE A 690 6.93 7.88 13.96
CA PHE A 690 5.57 8.17 13.46
C PHE A 690 4.51 7.29 14.12
N LYS A 691 4.90 6.37 15.01
CA LYS A 691 3.98 5.52 15.78
C LYS A 691 4.50 5.33 17.21
N VAL A 692 3.59 5.47 18.17
CA VAL A 692 3.81 5.15 19.58
C VAL A 692 2.61 4.34 20.03
N GLY A 693 2.79 3.01 20.16
CA GLY A 693 1.70 2.08 20.42
C GLY A 693 0.59 2.20 19.36
N ARG A 694 -0.60 2.61 19.79
CA ARG A 694 -1.83 2.78 18.99
C ARG A 694 -2.05 4.21 18.48
N ALA A 695 -1.12 5.14 18.75
CA ALA A 695 -1.13 6.49 18.23
C ALA A 695 -0.14 6.63 17.06
N ILE A 696 -0.62 7.09 15.92
CA ILE A 696 0.14 7.22 14.66
C ILE A 696 0.09 8.67 14.18
N LEU A 697 1.16 9.18 13.58
CA LEU A 697 1.25 10.54 13.04
C LEU A 697 1.44 10.49 11.52
N ALA A 698 0.80 11.40 10.80
CA ALA A 698 0.94 11.55 9.35
C ALA A 698 0.97 13.03 8.93
N GLY A 699 1.66 13.32 7.81
CA GLY A 699 1.78 14.68 7.28
C GLY A 699 2.43 15.66 8.28
N ASP A 700 1.95 16.90 8.29
CA ASP A 700 2.48 17.99 9.12
C ASP A 700 2.50 17.71 10.63
N ALA A 701 1.70 16.74 11.10
CA ALA A 701 1.75 16.29 12.49
C ALA A 701 3.04 15.51 12.80
N ALA A 702 3.58 14.79 11.82
CA ALA A 702 4.79 13.97 11.92
C ALA A 702 6.06 14.72 11.48
N HIS A 703 5.98 15.50 10.40
CA HIS A 703 7.12 16.19 9.82
C HIS A 703 6.72 17.45 9.08
N VAL A 704 7.59 18.45 9.03
CA VAL A 704 7.40 19.68 8.26
C VAL A 704 8.69 20.01 7.51
N CYS A 705 8.58 20.54 6.30
CA CYS A 705 9.72 20.98 5.51
C CYS A 705 9.46 22.33 4.84
N ASN A 706 10.53 23.02 4.46
CA ASN A 706 10.43 24.25 3.69
C ASN A 706 9.66 24.07 2.36
N PRO A 707 8.89 25.09 1.93
CA PRO A 707 8.05 24.99 0.75
C PRO A 707 8.83 25.08 -0.57
N MET A 708 10.08 25.57 -0.55
CA MET A 708 10.93 25.65 -1.74
C MET A 708 11.31 24.27 -2.30
N GLY A 709 11.27 23.23 -1.45
CA GLY A 709 11.40 21.85 -1.90
C GLY A 709 10.22 21.32 -2.69
N GLY A 710 9.02 21.90 -2.56
CA GLY A 710 7.80 21.40 -3.20
C GLY A 710 7.26 20.08 -2.61
N TYR A 711 7.76 19.63 -1.45
CA TYR A 711 7.44 18.30 -0.92
C TYR A 711 6.30 18.26 0.10
N GLY A 712 6.09 19.29 0.93
CA GLY A 712 5.24 19.19 2.14
C GLY A 712 3.90 18.46 1.96
N CYS A 713 2.97 19.04 1.18
CA CYS A 713 1.67 18.39 0.98
C CYS A 713 1.74 17.11 0.13
N MET A 714 2.74 17.00 -0.76
CA MET A 714 2.94 15.79 -1.57
C MET A 714 3.31 14.60 -0.68
N THR A 715 4.23 14.79 0.25
CA THR A 715 4.62 13.77 1.22
C THR A 715 3.48 13.44 2.17
N ALA A 716 2.69 14.42 2.59
CA ALA A 716 1.52 14.19 3.44
C ALA A 716 0.45 13.32 2.77
N VAL A 717 0.24 13.46 1.45
CA VAL A 717 -0.64 12.60 0.65
C VAL A 717 -0.08 11.18 0.56
N LEU A 718 1.22 11.03 0.33
CA LEU A 718 1.88 9.72 0.27
C LEU A 718 1.91 9.01 1.63
N ASP A 719 2.04 9.76 2.72
CA ASP A 719 1.98 9.20 4.07
C ASP A 719 0.62 8.54 4.30
N VAL A 720 -0.48 9.27 4.07
CA VAL A 720 -1.82 8.69 4.31
C VAL A 720 -2.20 7.64 3.28
N GLY A 721 -1.67 7.74 2.05
CA GLY A 721 -1.77 6.67 1.07
C GLY A 721 -1.14 5.37 1.56
N GLY A 722 0.11 5.43 2.04
CA GLY A 722 0.80 4.26 2.59
C GLY A 722 0.20 3.77 3.90
N LEU A 723 -0.25 4.67 4.78
CA LEU A 723 -0.91 4.32 6.04
C LEU A 723 -2.24 3.59 5.77
N ALA A 724 -3.01 4.03 4.78
CA ALA A 724 -4.23 3.34 4.37
C ALA A 724 -3.89 1.91 3.92
N ASP A 725 -2.87 1.71 3.09
CA ASP A 725 -2.45 0.37 2.67
C ASP A 725 -2.07 -0.51 3.87
N CYS A 726 -1.38 0.04 4.88
CA CYS A 726 -1.04 -0.70 6.08
C CYS A 726 -2.28 -1.09 6.91
N PHE A 727 -3.23 -0.16 7.11
CA PHE A 727 -4.48 -0.48 7.80
C PHE A 727 -5.34 -1.48 7.01
N ILE A 728 -5.39 -1.37 5.68
CA ILE A 728 -6.10 -2.32 4.81
C ILE A 728 -5.47 -3.70 4.94
N GLY A 729 -4.15 -3.78 4.85
CA GLY A 729 -3.42 -5.03 4.99
C GLY A 729 -3.67 -5.70 6.34
N TYR A 730 -3.60 -4.92 7.41
CA TYR A 730 -3.84 -5.39 8.77
C TYR A 730 -5.30 -5.82 8.98
N TYR A 731 -6.26 -4.95 8.67
CA TYR A 731 -7.69 -5.20 8.87
C TYR A 731 -8.20 -6.42 8.10
N HIS A 732 -7.72 -6.64 6.87
CA HIS A 732 -8.12 -7.77 6.04
C HIS A 732 -7.27 -9.04 6.28
N GLY A 733 -6.34 -9.01 7.25
CA GLY A 733 -5.47 -10.15 7.57
C GLY A 733 -4.44 -10.50 6.49
N LEU A 734 -4.14 -9.55 5.59
CA LEU A 734 -3.11 -9.66 4.55
C LEU A 734 -1.71 -9.40 5.12
N ALA A 735 -1.61 -8.70 6.25
CA ALA A 735 -0.38 -8.43 6.99
C ALA A 735 -0.66 -8.44 8.49
N ASP A 736 0.38 -8.68 9.29
CA ASP A 736 0.30 -8.57 10.75
C ASP A 736 0.37 -7.10 11.19
N GLU A 737 0.13 -6.82 12.48
CA GLU A 737 0.09 -5.43 13.03
C GLU A 737 1.41 -4.66 12.83
N ASP A 738 2.52 -5.39 12.71
CA ASP A 738 3.87 -4.85 12.51
C ASP A 738 4.01 -4.04 11.21
N ILE A 739 3.09 -4.20 10.24
CA ILE A 739 3.03 -3.34 9.05
C ILE A 739 2.79 -1.86 9.41
N LEU A 740 2.13 -1.57 10.54
CA LEU A 740 1.96 -0.20 11.04
C LEU A 740 3.27 0.37 11.61
N ASP A 741 4.13 -0.48 12.17
CA ASP A 741 5.50 -0.09 12.54
C ASP A 741 6.35 0.09 11.27
N LYS A 742 6.13 -0.74 10.25
CA LYS A 742 6.79 -0.60 8.95
C LYS A 742 6.44 0.71 8.26
N TYR A 743 5.18 1.15 8.35
CA TYR A 743 4.75 2.48 7.95
C TYR A 743 5.61 3.56 8.62
N ALA A 744 5.71 3.50 9.95
CA ALA A 744 6.40 4.52 10.72
C ALA A 744 7.90 4.58 10.38
N GLU A 745 8.55 3.42 10.26
CA GLU A 745 9.94 3.30 9.83
C GLU A 745 10.15 3.90 8.44
N VAL A 746 9.40 3.41 7.44
CA VAL A 746 9.63 3.74 6.03
C VAL A 746 9.33 5.21 5.73
N ARG A 747 8.19 5.74 6.22
CA ARG A 747 7.82 7.12 5.93
C ARG A 747 8.75 8.12 6.61
N ARG A 748 9.16 7.83 7.85
CA ARG A 748 10.18 8.62 8.54
C ARG A 748 11.51 8.58 7.83
N ASP A 749 11.96 7.40 7.40
CA ASP A 749 13.21 7.24 6.65
C ASP A 749 13.17 7.99 5.32
N ILE A 750 12.06 7.93 4.60
CA ILE A 750 11.87 8.71 3.36
C ILE A 750 12.01 10.20 3.66
N PHE A 751 11.40 10.68 4.74
CA PHE A 751 11.53 12.09 5.11
C PHE A 751 12.98 12.48 5.41
N VAL A 752 13.59 11.80 6.39
CA VAL A 752 14.91 12.16 6.92
C VAL A 752 16.03 11.95 5.88
N LYS A 753 15.95 10.88 5.08
CA LYS A 753 17.01 10.52 4.13
C LYS A 753 16.85 11.19 2.77
N TYR A 754 15.64 11.59 2.38
CA TYR A 754 15.38 12.14 1.05
C TYR A 754 14.69 13.50 1.07
N VAL A 755 13.53 13.62 1.71
CA VAL A 755 12.70 14.85 1.61
C VAL A 755 13.42 16.04 2.23
N ASP A 756 13.89 15.89 3.47
CA ASP A 756 14.55 16.96 4.21
C ASP A 756 15.83 17.44 3.51
N PRO A 757 16.83 16.58 3.22
CA PRO A 757 18.04 16.99 2.50
C PRO A 757 17.76 17.62 1.13
N ARG A 758 16.81 17.06 0.35
CA ARG A 758 16.48 17.61 -0.97
C ARG A 758 15.75 18.94 -0.88
N SER A 759 14.87 19.11 0.11
CA SER A 759 14.18 20.38 0.32
C SER A 759 15.18 21.49 0.67
N ILE A 760 16.17 21.20 1.52
CA ILE A 760 17.26 22.14 1.85
C ILE A 760 18.12 22.44 0.61
N LYS A 761 18.47 21.41 -0.19
CA LYS A 761 19.22 21.63 -1.44
C LYS A 761 18.45 22.52 -2.42
N ASN A 762 17.14 22.33 -2.56
CA ASN A 762 16.30 23.15 -3.43
C ASN A 762 16.17 24.59 -2.92
N LEU A 763 16.09 24.78 -1.60
CA LEU A 763 16.15 26.11 -0.98
C LEU A 763 17.50 26.79 -1.26
N ASN A 764 18.61 26.12 -0.98
CA ASN A 764 19.94 26.70 -1.19
C ASN A 764 20.19 27.02 -2.67
N ARG A 765 19.66 26.20 -3.58
CA ARG A 765 19.74 26.46 -5.02
C ARG A 765 19.15 27.82 -5.41
N VAL A 766 18.05 28.22 -4.78
CA VAL A 766 17.40 29.51 -5.08
C VAL A 766 17.97 30.65 -4.26
N ALA A 767 18.38 30.39 -3.02
CA ALA A 767 18.72 31.42 -2.04
C ALA A 767 20.22 31.72 -1.89
N THR A 768 21.11 30.83 -2.32
CA THR A 768 22.54 30.90 -1.99
C THR A 768 23.47 30.68 -3.19
N SER A 769 22.97 30.14 -4.29
CA SER A 769 23.75 29.94 -5.51
C SER A 769 24.02 31.27 -6.21
N ASP A 770 25.20 31.41 -6.81
CA ASP A 770 25.49 32.55 -7.69
C ASP A 770 24.57 32.48 -8.93
N PRO A 771 23.67 33.46 -9.13
CA PRO A 771 22.68 33.41 -10.21
C PRO A 771 23.31 33.50 -11.62
N HIS A 772 24.58 33.91 -11.74
CA HIS A 772 25.28 33.99 -13.02
C HIS A 772 26.04 32.71 -13.38
N THR A 773 26.37 31.86 -12.41
CA THR A 773 27.11 30.60 -12.66
C THR A 773 26.30 29.35 -12.34
N VAL A 774 25.14 29.49 -11.67
CA VAL A 774 24.33 28.35 -11.19
C VAL A 774 23.96 27.37 -12.30
N LEU A 775 23.81 27.84 -13.54
CA LEU A 775 23.48 26.98 -14.69
C LEU A 775 24.60 25.96 -14.97
N GLU A 776 25.87 26.35 -14.80
CA GLU A 776 27.00 25.43 -14.94
C GLU A 776 27.32 24.68 -13.65
N THR A 777 27.13 25.30 -12.49
CA THR A 777 27.61 24.75 -11.21
C THR A 777 26.61 23.83 -10.51
N ASP A 778 25.31 23.98 -10.75
CA ASP A 778 24.30 23.12 -10.12
C ASP A 778 24.08 21.83 -10.93
N ARG A 779 24.42 20.69 -10.31
CA ARG A 779 24.27 19.36 -10.95
C ARG A 779 22.85 19.06 -11.44
N PHE A 780 21.81 19.51 -10.73
CA PHE A 780 20.43 19.29 -11.18
C PHE A 780 20.13 20.11 -12.43
N PHE A 781 20.64 21.35 -12.53
CA PHE A 781 20.51 22.13 -13.76
C PHE A 781 21.25 21.51 -14.92
N GLY A 782 22.42 20.91 -14.69
CA GLY A 782 23.11 20.07 -15.68
C GLY A 782 22.23 18.92 -16.18
N ILE A 783 21.62 18.15 -15.27
CA ILE A 783 20.68 17.07 -15.63
C ILE A 783 19.50 17.60 -16.45
N LEU A 784 18.89 18.72 -16.05
CA LEU A 784 17.79 19.31 -16.79
C LEU A 784 18.22 19.79 -18.18
N LYS A 785 19.43 20.33 -18.32
CA LYS A 785 20.00 20.76 -19.61
C LYS A 785 20.19 19.59 -20.57
N ASP A 786 20.62 18.44 -20.06
CA ASP A 786 20.74 17.20 -20.83
C ASP A 786 19.35 16.67 -21.23
N LEU A 787 18.41 16.62 -20.28
CA LEU A 787 17.03 16.19 -20.55
C LEU A 787 16.29 17.09 -21.55
N GLN A 788 16.65 18.36 -21.66
CA GLN A 788 16.05 19.27 -22.64
C GLN A 788 16.47 18.95 -24.09
N GLN A 789 17.50 18.13 -24.31
CA GLN A 789 17.92 17.71 -25.65
C GLN A 789 16.98 16.64 -26.24
N ASP A 790 16.28 15.86 -25.41
CA ASP A 790 15.33 14.84 -25.83
C ASP A 790 14.00 14.94 -25.06
N LYS A 791 12.93 15.25 -25.78
CA LYS A 791 11.57 15.36 -25.23
C LYS A 791 11.07 14.05 -24.61
N ASN A 792 11.50 12.89 -25.12
CA ASN A 792 11.12 11.60 -24.57
C ASN A 792 11.80 11.36 -23.23
N ASP A 793 13.06 11.75 -23.09
CA ASP A 793 13.80 11.65 -21.82
C ASP A 793 13.20 12.60 -20.78
N MET A 794 12.89 13.84 -21.16
CA MET A 794 12.16 14.77 -20.29
C MET A 794 10.80 14.20 -19.87
N ARG A 795 10.02 13.64 -20.81
CA ARG A 795 8.74 12.99 -20.49
C ARG A 795 8.92 11.83 -19.52
N ALA A 796 9.90 10.95 -19.76
CA ALA A 796 10.20 9.82 -18.88
C ALA A 796 10.62 10.28 -17.48
N PHE A 797 11.43 11.34 -17.39
CA PHE A 797 11.83 11.95 -16.12
C PHE A 797 10.63 12.48 -15.33
N LEU A 798 9.70 13.18 -16.00
CA LEU A 798 8.49 13.75 -15.38
C LEU A 798 7.53 12.70 -14.83
N LEU A 799 7.43 11.53 -15.47
CA LEU A 799 6.50 10.45 -15.10
C LEU A 799 7.12 9.36 -14.22
N LYS A 800 8.44 9.44 -13.99
CA LYS A 800 9.20 8.46 -13.22
C LYS A 800 8.61 8.27 -11.82
N VAL A 801 8.52 7.01 -11.38
CA VAL A 801 8.23 6.67 -9.98
C VAL A 801 9.24 7.37 -9.07
N SER A 802 8.74 8.22 -8.19
CA SER A 802 9.58 9.05 -7.35
C SER A 802 10.18 8.24 -6.20
N SER A 803 11.39 8.60 -5.77
CA SER A 803 12.07 7.95 -4.64
C SER A 803 11.41 8.21 -3.28
N ILE A 804 10.35 9.02 -3.24
CA ILE A 804 9.51 9.23 -2.05
C ILE A 804 8.24 8.37 -2.06
N GLU A 805 7.99 7.62 -3.14
CA GLU A 805 6.94 6.61 -3.23
C GLU A 805 7.41 5.31 -2.59
N TYR A 806 6.48 4.58 -1.98
CA TYR A 806 6.75 3.26 -1.42
C TYR A 806 5.48 2.43 -1.46
N ASP A 807 5.58 1.25 -2.05
CA ASP A 807 4.51 0.26 -2.06
C ASP A 807 4.56 -0.57 -0.76
N PHE A 808 3.55 -0.39 0.10
CA PHE A 808 3.40 -1.17 1.33
C PHE A 808 2.75 -2.53 1.09
N THR A 809 2.05 -2.73 -0.02
CA THR A 809 1.36 -4.00 -0.33
C THR A 809 2.33 -5.15 -0.59
N LYS A 810 3.60 -4.86 -0.93
CA LYS A 810 4.66 -5.87 -1.01
C LYS A 810 4.98 -6.56 0.33
N HIS A 811 4.56 -5.96 1.45
CA HIS A 811 4.67 -6.57 2.78
C HIS A 811 3.45 -7.44 3.11
N TYR A 812 2.50 -7.58 2.20
CA TYR A 812 1.42 -8.54 2.37
C TYR A 812 1.95 -9.96 2.20
N ASN A 813 1.37 -10.88 2.95
CA ASN A 813 1.75 -12.27 2.97
C ASN A 813 1.54 -12.93 1.60
N SER A 814 2.63 -13.36 0.95
CA SER A 814 2.66 -13.83 -0.45
C SER A 814 1.78 -15.05 -0.76
N ASN A 815 1.33 -15.79 0.25
CA ASN A 815 0.40 -16.91 0.11
C ASN A 815 -1.08 -16.50 0.02
N GLN A 816 -1.39 -15.20 0.09
CA GLN A 816 -2.75 -14.65 0.01
C GLN A 816 -3.00 -13.80 -1.27
N ASN A 817 -2.01 -13.70 -2.17
CA ASN A 817 -2.02 -12.86 -3.38
C ASN A 817 -2.96 -13.32 -4.52
N GLY A 818 -3.80 -14.34 -4.32
CA GLY A 818 -4.73 -14.82 -5.34
C GLY A 818 -6.06 -14.04 -5.40
N VAL A 819 -6.26 -13.07 -4.50
CA VAL A 819 -7.50 -12.32 -4.35
C VAL A 819 -7.14 -10.84 -4.38
N ILE A 820 -7.63 -10.14 -5.41
CA ILE A 820 -7.66 -8.67 -5.61
C ILE A 820 -6.53 -8.10 -6.49
N LEU A 821 -6.88 -7.82 -7.75
CA LEU A 821 -6.69 -6.49 -8.35
C LEU A 821 -8.07 -5.92 -8.65
#